data_AF-A0A165ZRS2-F1
#
_entry.id   AF-A0A165ZRS2-F1
#
_cell.length_a   1.000
_cell.length_b   1.000
_cell.length_c   1.000
_cell.angle_alpha   90.00
_cell.angle_beta   90.00
_cell.angle_gamma   90.00
#
_symmetry.space_group_name_H-M   'P 1'
#
loop_
_entity.id
_entity.type
_entity.pdbx_description
1 polymer ?
#
loop_
_entity_poly.entity_id
_entity_poly.type
_entity_poly.pdbx_seq_one_letter_code
_entity_poly.pdbx_strand_id
1 'polypeptide(L)'
;MSLMSTNSLSEDMRLAKLMADMNVDIFVESSLLNIDASKAPWAARLQGMRADLGAALVLKVRYLNALKSFANAEPQVIYGVAEQLYRRNRFFEEREHDLANGVVLDDLIYSPHVESLWIRRAMNRQLHAVYLPAEILCMIFERFLANIWEISDRDLGQSSMNKETGYESLLVISKVCSDWRNVSLGMKPFWSRINLNWVTEALVAFAERAEGTPLHIEVGNPPELSWRLRFPNDDDNDETFDLMTWILIDSESIRSAKTFNLHFTTETRMPPNDPLTELLSRIWDLEPLPLESISLIDATRKEATSLGGKAFSNLPKIRQIFLDGFQYPDSVDLPPLHDLASFHFRMTHNNGPPLTLPSLRRFLSCTPNIEELILENIVDVSTSSDTSSDMDFQIVLSRCRKLVISLSLGLSPQQLFSTIMFPHIEALTISCKKVLMQNAFLPFEHLPSYVRDITGPCKTLEIKGDQYIMSAKYYIEDPADGGLGSAVCSLTSSRMGGPVDDDDLTEEDFLPDIHPVIGSILCSLPPADPTSLIIHQSFTRHPYGHPSVGGWKALFVAYPSVTKLDMGALKKTFTTNWMKALADVSIFPQLERLNIRGDNVDIKELKKTLISRKSKGFFLQMLHLWDTTSSAQSNERAIPSTCVNEFFTNWASIKEFVTNGASIKEL
;
A
#
# COMPACT_ATOMS: atom_id res chain seq x y z
N MET A 1 13.21 17.52 -47.75
CA MET A 1 13.34 18.33 -46.52
C MET A 1 13.32 19.79 -46.91
N SER A 2 12.14 20.42 -46.86
CA SER A 2 11.95 21.85 -47.12
C SER A 2 11.66 22.51 -45.77
N LEU A 3 12.58 23.39 -45.34
CA LEU A 3 12.43 24.28 -44.20
C LEU A 3 11.43 25.39 -44.57
N MET A 4 10.14 25.06 -44.64
CA MET A 4 9.07 26.05 -44.66
C MET A 4 8.68 26.38 -43.22
N SER A 5 9.26 27.46 -42.72
CA SER A 5 8.70 28.39 -41.72
C SER A 5 7.70 27.78 -40.73
N THR A 6 8.18 26.90 -39.84
CA THR A 6 7.48 26.57 -38.59
C THR A 6 7.57 27.80 -37.68
N ASN A 7 6.68 28.77 -37.83
CA ASN A 7 6.17 29.43 -36.63
C ASN A 7 5.68 28.27 -35.76
N SER A 8 6.37 27.99 -34.65
CA SER A 8 6.04 26.81 -33.85
C SER A 8 4.58 26.95 -33.43
N LEU A 9 3.76 25.91 -33.55
CA LEU A 9 2.36 25.94 -33.11
C LEU A 9 2.22 26.53 -31.69
N SER A 10 3.26 26.36 -30.86
CA SER A 10 3.40 26.99 -29.54
C SER A 10 3.38 28.53 -29.60
N GLU A 11 4.10 29.15 -30.54
CA GLU A 11 4.07 30.60 -30.77
C GLU A 11 2.70 31.07 -31.25
N ASP A 12 2.05 30.34 -32.17
CA ASP A 12 0.70 30.70 -32.64
C ASP A 12 -0.32 30.59 -31.49
N MET A 13 -0.21 29.58 -30.62
CA MET A 13 -1.03 29.43 -29.42
C MET A 13 -0.74 30.54 -28.39
N ARG A 14 0.52 30.97 -28.24
CA ARG A 14 0.90 32.09 -27.38
C ARG A 14 0.33 33.41 -27.89
N LEU A 15 0.42 33.65 -29.20
CA LEU A 15 -0.15 34.82 -29.86
C LEU A 15 -1.67 34.85 -29.73
N ALA A 16 -2.34 33.70 -29.88
CA ALA A 16 -3.78 33.58 -29.68
C ALA A 16 -4.22 33.99 -28.26
N LYS A 17 -3.45 33.62 -27.23
CA LYS A 17 -3.71 34.07 -25.85
C LYS A 17 -3.54 35.57 -25.68
N LEU A 18 -2.49 36.16 -26.26
CA LEU A 18 -2.28 37.61 -26.24
C LEU A 18 -3.41 38.37 -26.96
N MET A 19 -3.89 37.83 -28.08
CA MET A 19 -5.04 38.39 -28.78
C MET A 19 -6.32 38.30 -27.96
N ALA A 20 -6.52 37.22 -27.18
CA ALA A 20 -7.65 37.13 -26.26
C ALA A 20 -7.60 38.24 -25.20
N ASP A 21 -6.44 38.43 -24.57
CA ASP A 21 -6.26 39.47 -23.56
C ASP A 21 -6.54 40.87 -24.14
N MET A 22 -5.97 41.17 -25.31
CA MET A 22 -6.18 42.44 -26.02
C MET A 22 -7.66 42.67 -26.38
N ASN A 23 -8.37 41.63 -26.82
CA ASN A 23 -9.80 41.74 -27.15
C ASN A 23 -10.66 42.00 -25.90
N VAL A 24 -10.33 41.37 -24.77
CA VAL A 24 -11.00 41.67 -23.50
C VAL A 24 -10.68 43.09 -23.05
N ASP A 25 -9.46 43.56 -23.21
CA ASP A 25 -9.07 44.94 -22.87
C ASP A 25 -9.84 45.96 -23.72
N ILE A 26 -9.93 45.74 -25.04
CA ILE A 26 -10.76 46.57 -25.93
C ILE A 26 -12.23 46.57 -25.50
N PHE A 27 -12.77 45.43 -25.08
CA PHE A 27 -14.15 45.34 -24.56
C PHE A 27 -14.31 46.13 -23.25
N VAL A 28 -13.37 46.02 -22.31
CA VAL A 28 -13.38 46.78 -21.06
C VAL A 28 -13.31 48.28 -21.34
N GLU A 29 -12.40 48.71 -22.22
CA GLU A 29 -12.22 50.11 -22.58
C GLU A 29 -13.43 50.70 -23.31
N SER A 30 -14.13 49.92 -24.14
CA SER A 30 -15.27 50.41 -24.93
C SER A 30 -16.61 50.34 -24.18
N SER A 31 -16.81 49.30 -23.37
CA SER A 31 -18.12 48.95 -22.81
C SER A 31 -18.24 49.21 -21.31
N LEU A 32 -17.12 49.35 -20.59
CA LEU A 32 -17.08 49.52 -19.13
C LEU A 32 -16.44 50.85 -18.68
N LEU A 33 -16.56 51.91 -19.49
CA LEU A 33 -15.92 53.23 -19.31
C LEU A 33 -16.10 53.91 -17.93
N ASN A 34 -17.11 53.52 -17.14
CA ASN A 34 -17.38 54.09 -15.82
C ASN A 34 -17.39 53.05 -14.68
N ILE A 35 -16.88 51.84 -14.94
CA ILE A 35 -16.82 50.76 -13.96
C ILE A 35 -15.36 50.50 -13.62
N ASP A 36 -15.04 50.48 -12.33
CA ASP A 36 -13.72 50.07 -11.84
C ASP A 36 -13.56 48.55 -11.99
N ALA A 37 -13.13 48.13 -13.19
CA ALA A 37 -12.92 46.74 -13.57
C ALA A 37 -11.84 46.02 -12.74
N SER A 38 -11.02 46.77 -11.98
CA SER A 38 -10.00 46.20 -11.10
C SER A 38 -10.58 45.64 -9.79
N LYS A 39 -11.83 45.98 -9.44
CA LYS A 39 -12.48 45.54 -8.22
C LYS A 39 -13.39 44.33 -8.43
N ALA A 40 -13.61 43.57 -7.36
CA ALA A 40 -14.61 42.51 -7.35
C ALA A 40 -16.03 43.11 -7.53
N PRO A 41 -16.94 42.44 -8.27
CA PRO A 41 -16.79 41.11 -8.90
C PRO A 41 -16.19 41.13 -10.31
N TRP A 42 -15.90 42.32 -10.88
CA TRP A 42 -15.49 42.46 -12.27
C TRP A 42 -14.12 41.88 -12.59
N ALA A 43 -13.13 42.06 -11.70
CA ALA A 43 -11.79 41.50 -11.88
C ALA A 43 -11.80 39.97 -12.09
N ALA A 44 -12.55 39.25 -11.24
CA ALA A 44 -12.68 37.79 -11.35
C ALA A 44 -13.41 37.36 -12.63
N ARG A 45 -14.47 38.08 -13.02
CA ARG A 45 -15.21 37.80 -14.27
C ARG A 45 -14.34 38.03 -15.51
N LEU A 46 -13.55 39.11 -15.55
CA LEU A 46 -12.66 39.40 -16.66
C LEU A 46 -11.51 38.39 -16.75
N GLN A 47 -11.01 37.91 -15.61
CA GLN A 47 -10.04 36.80 -15.59
C GLN A 47 -10.65 35.52 -16.18
N GLY A 48 -11.90 35.19 -15.82
CA GLY A 48 -12.65 34.09 -16.43
C GLY A 48 -12.81 34.26 -17.94
N MET A 49 -13.28 35.43 -18.39
CA MET A 49 -13.44 35.73 -19.82
C MET A 49 -12.13 35.63 -20.61
N ARG A 50 -11.01 36.12 -20.07
CA ARG A 50 -9.68 35.97 -20.70
C ARG A 50 -9.28 34.51 -20.81
N ALA A 51 -9.49 33.72 -19.76
CA ALA A 51 -9.20 32.29 -19.78
C ALA A 51 -10.05 31.55 -20.83
N ASP A 52 -11.36 31.81 -20.88
CA ASP A 52 -12.29 31.17 -21.80
C ASP A 52 -12.02 31.57 -23.26
N LEU A 53 -11.84 32.87 -23.53
CA LEU A 53 -11.50 33.36 -24.87
C LEU A 53 -10.12 32.86 -25.32
N GLY A 54 -9.15 32.82 -24.40
CA GLY A 54 -7.83 32.27 -24.66
C GLY A 54 -7.90 30.78 -25.02
N ALA A 55 -8.70 29.99 -24.30
CA ALA A 55 -8.93 28.58 -24.61
C ALA A 55 -9.59 28.40 -25.99
N ALA A 56 -10.60 29.21 -26.31
CA ALA A 56 -11.30 29.17 -27.61
C ALA A 56 -10.38 29.54 -28.79
N LEU A 57 -9.57 30.60 -28.67
CA LEU A 57 -8.62 31.00 -29.71
C LEU A 57 -7.50 29.98 -29.88
N VAL A 58 -7.00 29.38 -28.79
CA VAL A 58 -6.04 28.27 -28.86
C VAL A 58 -6.64 27.07 -29.58
N LEU A 59 -7.89 26.70 -29.28
CA LEU A 59 -8.59 25.61 -29.96
C LEU A 59 -8.75 25.91 -31.45
N LYS A 60 -9.08 27.16 -31.82
CA LYS A 60 -9.18 27.61 -33.22
C LYS A 60 -7.85 27.49 -33.96
N VAL A 61 -6.75 27.93 -33.35
CA VAL A 61 -5.39 27.80 -33.93
C VAL A 61 -5.05 26.33 -34.15
N ARG A 62 -5.30 25.47 -33.16
CA ARG A 62 -5.07 24.03 -33.26
C ARG A 62 -5.89 23.39 -34.37
N TYR A 63 -7.16 23.74 -34.48
CA TYR A 63 -8.04 23.28 -35.56
C TYR A 63 -7.53 23.71 -36.93
N LEU A 64 -7.17 24.98 -37.11
CA LEU A 64 -6.62 25.50 -38.37
C LEU A 64 -5.32 24.78 -38.76
N ASN A 65 -4.43 24.55 -37.80
CA ASN A 65 -3.19 23.81 -38.06
C ASN A 65 -3.46 22.33 -38.41
N ALA A 66 -4.45 21.71 -37.78
CA ALA A 66 -4.88 20.35 -38.11
C ALA A 66 -5.50 20.28 -39.52
N LEU A 67 -6.31 21.28 -39.88
CA LEU A 67 -6.93 21.42 -41.19
C LEU A 67 -5.87 21.60 -42.30
N LYS A 68 -4.85 22.44 -42.06
CA LYS A 68 -3.68 22.59 -42.94
C LYS A 68 -2.89 21.28 -43.07
N SER A 69 -2.65 20.59 -41.95
CA SER A 69 -1.96 19.29 -41.95
C SER A 69 -2.71 18.25 -42.76
N PHE A 70 -4.05 18.25 -42.68
CA PHE A 70 -4.91 17.38 -43.48
C PHE A 70 -4.83 17.69 -44.98
N ALA A 71 -4.87 18.97 -45.36
CA ALA A 71 -4.70 19.39 -46.76
C ALA A 71 -3.33 19.03 -47.33
N ASN A 72 -2.29 19.00 -46.50
CA ASN A 72 -0.91 18.72 -46.91
C ASN A 72 -0.49 17.24 -46.82
N ALA A 73 -1.31 16.36 -46.22
CA ALA A 73 -0.97 14.94 -46.09
C ALA A 73 -0.80 14.28 -47.47
N GLU A 74 0.15 13.37 -47.64
CA GLU A 74 0.24 12.61 -48.91
C GLU A 74 -0.87 11.55 -48.97
N PRO A 75 -1.57 11.39 -50.12
CA PRO A 75 -2.57 10.34 -50.28
C PRO A 75 -1.91 8.96 -50.19
N GLN A 76 -2.47 8.08 -49.36
CA GLN A 76 -1.89 6.76 -49.07
C GLN A 76 -2.25 5.66 -50.09
N VAL A 77 -3.14 5.92 -51.07
CA VAL A 77 -3.69 4.90 -52.00
C VAL A 77 -3.42 5.26 -53.46
N ILE A 78 -2.90 4.31 -54.25
CA ILE A 78 -2.45 4.51 -55.65
C ILE A 78 -3.63 4.65 -56.65
N TYR A 79 -4.81 4.10 -56.35
CA TYR A 79 -5.99 4.19 -57.20
C TYR A 79 -7.02 5.20 -56.63
N GLY A 80 -7.54 6.09 -57.49
CA GLY A 80 -8.53 7.10 -57.08
C GLY A 80 -7.96 8.37 -56.44
N VAL A 81 -6.64 8.60 -56.53
CA VAL A 81 -5.93 9.76 -55.95
C VAL A 81 -6.59 11.09 -56.30
N ALA A 82 -6.97 11.28 -57.57
CA ALA A 82 -7.57 12.54 -58.03
C ALA A 82 -8.92 12.83 -57.35
N GLU A 83 -9.77 11.81 -57.19
CA GLU A 83 -11.07 11.95 -56.54
C GLU A 83 -10.91 12.19 -55.03
N GLN A 84 -9.98 11.49 -54.37
CA GLN A 84 -9.68 11.72 -52.97
C GLN A 84 -9.11 13.12 -52.71
N LEU A 85 -8.18 13.59 -53.56
CA LEU A 85 -7.63 14.95 -53.48
C LEU A 85 -8.72 16.00 -53.71
N TYR A 86 -9.60 15.81 -54.69
CA TYR A 86 -10.71 16.71 -54.94
C TYR A 86 -11.67 16.78 -53.74
N ARG A 87 -12.11 15.62 -53.23
CA ARG A 87 -12.98 15.53 -52.05
C ARG A 87 -12.33 16.19 -50.83
N ARG A 88 -11.03 16.00 -50.65
CA ARG A 88 -10.25 16.59 -49.56
C ARG A 88 -10.16 18.11 -49.66
N ASN A 89 -9.80 18.63 -50.83
CA ASN A 89 -9.67 20.07 -51.06
C ASN A 89 -11.03 20.76 -50.90
N ARG A 90 -12.10 20.15 -51.43
CA ARG A 90 -13.47 20.64 -51.23
C ARG A 90 -13.85 20.68 -49.75
N PHE A 91 -13.57 19.62 -48.99
CA PHE A 91 -13.84 19.60 -47.55
C PHE A 91 -13.02 20.66 -46.80
N PHE A 92 -11.76 20.88 -47.18
CA PHE A 92 -10.93 21.93 -46.62
C PHE A 92 -11.54 23.32 -46.86
N GLU A 93 -11.89 23.64 -48.11
CA GLU A 93 -12.50 24.91 -48.50
C GLU A 93 -13.84 25.15 -47.79
N GLU A 94 -14.69 24.12 -47.71
CA GLU A 94 -15.96 24.17 -46.99
C GLU A 94 -15.76 24.49 -45.51
N ARG A 95 -14.80 23.83 -44.84
CA ARG A 95 -14.52 24.07 -43.42
C ARG A 95 -13.87 25.40 -43.13
N GLU A 96 -13.01 25.88 -44.02
CA GLU A 96 -12.46 27.23 -43.94
C GLU A 96 -13.57 28.28 -44.09
N HIS A 97 -14.49 28.07 -45.05
CA HIS A 97 -15.65 28.92 -45.25
C HIS A 97 -16.60 28.92 -44.03
N ASP A 98 -16.94 27.75 -43.49
CA ASP A 98 -17.77 27.61 -42.29
C ASP A 98 -17.15 28.35 -41.09
N LEU A 99 -15.84 28.19 -40.89
CA LEU A 99 -15.12 28.86 -39.81
C LEU A 99 -15.09 30.38 -39.98
N ALA A 100 -14.98 30.88 -41.23
CA ALA A 100 -15.06 32.30 -41.54
C ALA A 100 -16.46 32.89 -41.30
N ASN A 101 -17.51 32.09 -41.52
CA ASN A 101 -18.90 32.46 -41.27
C ASN A 101 -19.30 32.35 -39.79
N GLY A 102 -18.39 31.95 -38.89
CA GLY A 102 -18.64 31.88 -37.46
C GLY A 102 -19.39 30.63 -37.00
N VAL A 103 -19.33 29.53 -37.77
CA VAL A 103 -19.82 28.22 -37.29
C VAL A 103 -19.05 27.82 -36.03
N VAL A 104 -19.77 27.24 -35.06
CA VAL A 104 -19.20 26.84 -33.77
C VAL A 104 -18.12 25.78 -33.98
N LEU A 105 -16.97 25.99 -33.34
CA LEU A 105 -15.80 25.15 -33.57
C LEU A 105 -16.01 23.69 -33.16
N ASP A 106 -16.79 23.44 -32.10
CA ASP A 106 -17.14 22.09 -31.67
C ASP A 106 -17.97 21.36 -32.72
N ASP A 107 -18.92 22.03 -33.39
CA ASP A 107 -19.72 21.43 -34.46
C ASP A 107 -18.84 21.01 -35.66
N LEU A 108 -17.79 21.78 -35.94
CA LEU A 108 -16.80 21.46 -36.96
C LEU A 108 -15.90 20.28 -36.56
N ILE A 109 -15.44 20.25 -35.31
CA ILE A 109 -14.56 19.20 -34.76
C ILE A 109 -15.29 17.86 -34.65
N TYR A 110 -16.52 17.88 -34.11
CA TYR A 110 -17.32 16.69 -33.82
C TYR A 110 -18.31 16.34 -34.93
N SER A 111 -18.19 17.00 -36.09
CA SER A 111 -18.99 16.68 -37.27
C SER A 111 -18.92 15.18 -37.62
N PRO A 112 -20.02 14.56 -38.09
CA PRO A 112 -20.06 13.13 -38.38
C PRO A 112 -19.26 12.74 -39.63
N HIS A 113 -18.69 13.70 -40.38
CA HIS A 113 -17.85 13.40 -41.54
C HIS A 113 -16.60 12.61 -41.15
N VAL A 114 -16.23 11.65 -41.99
CA VAL A 114 -15.03 10.80 -41.78
C VAL A 114 -13.76 11.66 -41.74
N GLU A 115 -13.73 12.74 -42.52
CA GLU A 115 -12.65 13.73 -42.56
C GLU A 115 -12.48 14.46 -41.21
N SER A 116 -13.56 14.66 -40.45
CA SER A 116 -13.48 15.21 -39.09
C SER A 116 -12.80 14.26 -38.10
N LEU A 117 -12.79 12.94 -38.34
CA LEU A 117 -11.94 12.01 -37.56
C LEU A 117 -10.45 12.27 -37.81
N TRP A 118 -10.07 12.61 -39.05
CA TRP A 118 -8.69 12.97 -39.38
C TRP A 118 -8.27 14.26 -38.71
N ILE A 119 -9.14 15.29 -38.74
CA ILE A 119 -8.88 16.55 -38.03
C ILE A 119 -8.68 16.27 -36.53
N ARG A 120 -9.55 15.49 -35.88
CA ARG A 120 -9.39 15.12 -34.46
C ARG A 120 -8.08 14.39 -34.19
N ARG A 121 -7.67 13.46 -35.04
CA ARG A 121 -6.35 12.79 -34.93
C ARG A 121 -5.19 13.78 -35.09
N ALA A 122 -5.26 14.67 -36.07
CA ALA A 122 -4.24 15.69 -36.28
C ALA A 122 -4.17 16.69 -35.11
N MET A 123 -5.31 17.09 -34.54
CA MET A 123 -5.37 17.91 -33.33
C MET A 123 -4.77 17.19 -32.12
N ASN A 124 -5.06 15.90 -31.92
CA ASN A 124 -4.48 15.10 -30.84
C ASN A 124 -2.96 15.00 -30.97
N ARG A 125 -2.46 14.79 -32.18
CA ARG A 125 -1.01 14.78 -32.45
C ARG A 125 -0.34 16.08 -32.06
N GLN A 126 -1.02 17.22 -32.03
CA GLN A 126 -0.42 18.47 -31.56
C GLN A 126 -0.15 18.52 -30.05
N LEU A 127 -0.64 17.55 -29.28
CA LEU A 127 -0.38 17.46 -27.84
C LEU A 127 0.97 16.80 -27.58
N HIS A 128 1.81 17.43 -26.76
CA HIS A 128 3.11 16.87 -26.38
C HIS A 128 3.02 15.48 -25.77
N ALA A 129 1.94 15.19 -25.03
CA ALA A 129 1.70 13.89 -24.42
C ALA A 129 1.52 12.74 -25.45
N VAL A 130 1.11 13.04 -26.68
CA VAL A 130 0.96 12.04 -27.76
C VAL A 130 2.30 11.72 -28.42
N TYR A 131 3.28 12.63 -28.34
CA TYR A 131 4.63 12.45 -28.89
C TYR A 131 5.63 11.81 -27.93
N LEU A 132 5.20 11.46 -26.72
CA LEU A 132 6.07 10.72 -25.81
C LEU A 132 6.46 9.38 -26.46
N PRO A 133 7.73 8.93 -26.31
CA PRO A 133 8.13 7.61 -26.77
C PRO A 133 7.21 6.53 -26.20
N ALA A 134 6.99 5.45 -26.97
CA ALA A 134 6.08 4.38 -26.57
C ALA A 134 6.49 3.77 -25.23
N GLU A 135 7.79 3.70 -24.93
CA GLU A 135 8.34 3.23 -23.67
C GLU A 135 7.90 4.10 -22.49
N ILE A 136 7.92 5.42 -22.66
CA ILE A 136 7.47 6.38 -21.63
C ILE A 136 5.95 6.29 -21.45
N LEU A 137 5.20 6.14 -22.54
CA LEU A 137 3.75 5.92 -22.48
C LEU A 137 3.42 4.61 -21.76
N CYS A 138 4.14 3.52 -22.05
CA CYS A 138 4.01 2.24 -21.35
C CYS A 138 4.27 2.42 -19.84
N MET A 139 5.33 3.13 -19.43
CA MET A 139 5.58 3.40 -18.00
C MET A 139 4.44 4.20 -17.34
N ILE A 140 3.88 5.19 -18.05
CA ILE A 140 2.72 5.95 -17.57
C ILE A 140 1.50 5.03 -17.43
N PHE A 141 1.29 4.14 -18.40
CA PHE A 141 0.17 3.21 -18.42
C PHE A 141 0.31 2.17 -17.30
N GLU A 142 1.51 1.62 -17.08
CA GLU A 142 1.83 0.73 -15.95
C GLU A 142 1.52 1.40 -14.62
N ARG A 143 1.94 2.67 -14.43
CA ARG A 143 1.66 3.39 -13.19
C ARG A 143 0.17 3.67 -13.01
N PHE A 144 -0.54 3.99 -14.09
CA PHE A 144 -1.99 4.16 -14.09
C PHE A 144 -2.70 2.86 -13.68
N LEU A 145 -2.34 1.73 -14.30
CA LEU A 145 -2.89 0.42 -13.97
C LEU A 145 -2.58 0.05 -12.52
N ALA A 146 -1.33 0.20 -12.09
CA ALA A 146 -0.92 -0.06 -10.71
C ALA A 146 -1.78 0.72 -9.71
N ASN A 147 -2.07 2.00 -9.98
CA ASN A 147 -2.93 2.80 -9.10
C ASN A 147 -4.39 2.30 -9.07
N ILE A 148 -4.96 1.90 -10.22
CA ILE A 148 -6.30 1.31 -10.26
C ILE A 148 -6.36 0.04 -9.41
N TRP A 149 -5.35 -0.82 -9.55
CA TRP A 149 -5.28 -2.06 -8.80
C TRP A 149 -4.97 -1.84 -7.31
N GLU A 150 -4.07 -0.91 -6.96
CA GLU A 150 -3.78 -0.55 -5.56
C GLU A 150 -5.02 -0.04 -4.81
N ILE A 151 -5.91 0.68 -5.50
CA ILE A 151 -7.20 1.10 -4.93
C ILE A 151 -8.09 -0.13 -4.73
N SER A 152 -8.13 -1.03 -5.72
CA SER A 152 -8.92 -2.26 -5.69
C SER A 152 -8.53 -3.18 -4.53
N ASP A 153 -7.24 -3.38 -4.32
CA ASP A 153 -6.69 -4.31 -3.32
C ASP A 153 -6.98 -3.84 -1.88
N ARG A 154 -7.17 -2.54 -1.67
CA ARG A 154 -7.53 -1.98 -0.36
C ARG A 154 -8.99 -2.21 0.01
N ASP A 155 -9.86 -2.37 -0.98
CA ASP A 155 -11.31 -2.43 -0.78
C ASP A 155 -11.83 -3.87 -0.53
N LEU A 156 -10.93 -4.84 -0.28
CA LEU A 156 -11.21 -6.21 0.20
C LEU A 156 -12.33 -6.98 -0.52
N GLY A 157 -12.66 -6.63 -1.76
CA GLY A 157 -13.76 -7.25 -2.50
C GLY A 157 -14.81 -6.27 -3.02
N GLN A 158 -14.92 -5.08 -2.43
CA GLN A 158 -15.93 -4.07 -2.81
C GLN A 158 -15.51 -3.17 -3.98
N SER A 159 -14.29 -3.35 -4.47
CA SER A 159 -13.75 -2.61 -5.60
C SER A 159 -14.66 -2.71 -6.83
N SER A 160 -14.79 -1.61 -7.57
CA SER A 160 -15.45 -1.60 -8.88
C SER A 160 -14.78 -2.55 -9.88
N MET A 161 -13.51 -2.92 -9.66
CA MET A 161 -12.78 -3.86 -10.51
C MET A 161 -13.30 -5.30 -10.44
N ASN A 162 -13.94 -5.67 -9.33
CA ASN A 162 -14.51 -7.00 -9.12
C ASN A 162 -15.89 -7.18 -9.76
N LYS A 163 -16.42 -6.16 -10.42
CA LYS A 163 -17.70 -6.21 -11.15
C LYS A 163 -17.51 -6.78 -12.54
N GLU A 164 -18.59 -7.27 -13.14
CA GLU A 164 -18.63 -7.80 -14.51
C GLU A 164 -18.05 -6.83 -15.56
N THR A 165 -18.20 -5.52 -15.35
CA THR A 165 -17.66 -4.45 -16.22
C THR A 165 -16.42 -3.74 -15.65
N GLY A 166 -15.80 -4.29 -14.60
CA GLY A 166 -14.65 -3.67 -13.92
C GLY A 166 -13.49 -3.35 -14.87
N TYR A 167 -13.28 -4.18 -15.89
CA TYR A 167 -12.28 -3.99 -16.94
C TYR A 167 -12.43 -2.68 -17.73
N GLU A 168 -13.63 -2.09 -17.79
CA GLU A 168 -13.85 -0.86 -18.56
C GLU A 168 -13.00 0.32 -18.06
N SER A 169 -12.72 0.35 -16.75
CA SER A 169 -11.87 1.36 -16.11
C SER A 169 -10.44 1.30 -16.63
N LEU A 170 -9.93 0.08 -16.90
CA LEU A 170 -8.61 -0.13 -17.50
C LEU A 170 -8.57 0.39 -18.93
N LEU A 171 -9.66 0.15 -19.68
CA LEU A 171 -9.76 0.53 -21.09
C LEU A 171 -9.88 2.04 -21.31
N VAL A 172 -10.12 2.86 -20.28
CA VAL A 172 -10.21 4.32 -20.41
C VAL A 172 -8.98 4.89 -21.13
N ILE A 173 -7.78 4.41 -20.81
CA ILE A 173 -6.56 4.94 -21.42
C ILE A 173 -6.46 4.61 -22.91
N SER A 174 -6.98 3.45 -23.32
CA SER A 174 -7.10 3.04 -24.73
C SER A 174 -8.17 3.84 -25.51
N LYS A 175 -9.05 4.57 -24.80
CA LYS A 175 -10.11 5.42 -25.37
C LYS A 175 -9.68 6.89 -25.52
N VAL A 176 -8.51 7.29 -25.01
CA VAL A 176 -8.03 8.69 -25.06
C VAL A 176 -7.77 9.16 -26.49
N CYS A 177 -6.93 8.43 -27.22
CA CYS A 177 -6.65 8.70 -28.64
C CYS A 177 -6.18 7.44 -29.35
N SER A 178 -6.14 7.46 -30.68
CA SER A 178 -5.71 6.30 -31.48
C SER A 178 -4.27 5.87 -31.20
N ASP A 179 -3.38 6.83 -30.95
CA ASP A 179 -1.96 6.55 -30.72
C ASP A 179 -1.78 5.83 -29.37
N TRP A 180 -2.44 6.31 -28.31
CA TRP A 180 -2.46 5.65 -27.01
C TRP A 180 -3.14 4.28 -27.06
N ARG A 181 -4.20 4.13 -27.86
CA ARG A 181 -4.83 2.83 -28.13
C ARG A 181 -3.82 1.85 -28.71
N ASN A 182 -3.08 2.24 -29.74
CA ASN A 182 -2.09 1.37 -30.37
C ASN A 182 -0.96 0.98 -29.39
N VAL A 183 -0.50 1.92 -28.56
CA VAL A 183 0.48 1.63 -27.51
C VAL A 183 -0.08 0.62 -26.51
N SER A 184 -1.30 0.84 -26.00
CA SER A 184 -1.93 -0.10 -25.06
C SER A 184 -2.13 -1.49 -25.66
N LEU A 185 -2.50 -1.60 -26.94
CA LEU A 185 -2.62 -2.87 -27.64
C LEU A 185 -1.29 -3.61 -27.81
N GLY A 186 -0.18 -2.88 -28.02
CA GLY A 186 1.16 -3.49 -28.12
C GLY A 186 1.80 -3.80 -26.76
N MET A 187 1.25 -3.28 -25.67
CA MET A 187 1.78 -3.45 -24.32
C MET A 187 1.21 -4.73 -23.70
N LYS A 188 1.87 -5.87 -23.88
CA LYS A 188 1.42 -7.17 -23.32
C LYS A 188 1.11 -7.14 -21.81
N PRO A 189 1.94 -6.51 -20.94
CA PRO A 189 1.64 -6.42 -19.50
C PRO A 189 0.35 -5.66 -19.17
N PHE A 190 -0.17 -4.85 -20.10
CA PHE A 190 -1.45 -4.16 -19.93
C PHE A 190 -2.62 -5.15 -19.79
N TRP A 191 -2.49 -6.31 -20.43
CA TRP A 191 -3.54 -7.33 -20.56
C TRP A 191 -3.35 -8.51 -19.62
N SER A 192 -2.30 -8.48 -18.79
CA SER A 192 -1.85 -9.66 -18.07
C SER A 192 -2.51 -9.85 -16.70
N ARG A 193 -3.24 -8.85 -16.18
CA ARG A 193 -4.04 -8.97 -14.96
C ARG A 193 -5.52 -9.13 -15.31
N ILE A 194 -6.10 -10.27 -14.96
CA ILE A 194 -7.43 -10.70 -15.36
C ILE A 194 -8.22 -10.99 -14.09
N ASN A 195 -9.44 -10.48 -13.99
CA ASN A 195 -10.35 -10.81 -12.89
C ASN A 195 -11.48 -11.70 -13.45
N LEU A 196 -11.62 -12.92 -12.93
CA LEU A 196 -12.58 -13.92 -13.43
C LEU A 196 -14.04 -13.49 -13.26
N ASN A 197 -14.31 -12.40 -12.54
CA ASN A 197 -15.65 -11.84 -12.46
C ASN A 197 -16.06 -11.06 -13.72
N TRP A 198 -15.15 -10.78 -14.65
CA TRP A 198 -15.47 -10.06 -15.89
C TRP A 198 -16.27 -10.91 -16.88
N VAL A 199 -16.95 -10.23 -17.82
CA VAL A 199 -17.60 -10.92 -18.95
C VAL A 199 -16.62 -11.77 -19.73
N THR A 200 -17.10 -12.89 -20.26
CA THR A 200 -16.35 -13.87 -21.05
C THR A 200 -15.51 -13.24 -22.15
N GLU A 201 -16.10 -12.31 -22.91
CA GLU A 201 -15.45 -11.66 -24.04
C GLU A 201 -14.25 -10.84 -23.59
N ALA A 202 -14.31 -10.24 -22.40
CA ALA A 202 -13.21 -9.50 -21.82
C ALA A 202 -12.10 -10.46 -21.35
N LEU A 203 -12.45 -11.55 -20.67
CA LEU A 203 -11.48 -12.55 -20.22
C LEU A 203 -10.68 -13.12 -21.39
N VAL A 204 -11.37 -13.58 -22.45
CA VAL A 204 -10.74 -14.11 -23.66
C VAL A 204 -9.86 -13.05 -24.32
N ALA A 205 -10.38 -11.84 -24.50
CA ALA A 205 -9.63 -10.78 -25.18
C ALA A 205 -8.39 -10.31 -24.39
N PHE A 206 -8.41 -10.34 -23.05
CA PHE A 206 -7.24 -10.04 -22.23
C PHE A 206 -6.22 -11.19 -22.29
N ALA A 207 -6.67 -12.44 -22.15
CA ALA A 207 -5.80 -13.61 -22.19
C ALA A 207 -5.08 -13.75 -23.55
N GLU A 208 -5.78 -13.53 -24.66
CA GLU A 208 -5.19 -13.55 -26.01
C GLU A 208 -4.14 -12.44 -26.18
N ARG A 209 -4.43 -11.21 -25.74
CA ARG A 209 -3.52 -10.06 -25.90
C ARG A 209 -2.32 -10.08 -24.96
N ALA A 210 -2.37 -10.84 -23.88
CA ALA A 210 -1.22 -11.08 -23.02
C ALA A 210 -0.10 -11.84 -23.76
N GLU A 211 -0.43 -12.63 -24.80
CA GLU A 211 0.55 -13.31 -25.68
C GLU A 211 1.71 -14.00 -24.91
N GLY A 212 1.38 -14.83 -23.93
CA GLY A 212 2.34 -15.61 -23.15
C GLY A 212 3.09 -14.83 -22.05
N THR A 213 2.71 -13.59 -21.76
CA THR A 213 3.22 -12.91 -20.55
C THR A 213 2.69 -13.58 -19.27
N PRO A 214 3.46 -13.53 -18.17
CA PRO A 214 2.99 -13.80 -16.81
C PRO A 214 1.56 -13.31 -16.54
N LEU A 215 0.62 -14.21 -16.22
CA LEU A 215 -0.76 -13.85 -15.92
C LEU A 215 -0.98 -13.71 -14.41
N HIS A 216 -1.73 -12.69 -14.03
CA HIS A 216 -2.22 -12.49 -12.67
C HIS A 216 -3.73 -12.63 -12.70
N ILE A 217 -4.25 -13.71 -12.11
CA ILE A 217 -5.66 -14.07 -12.17
C ILE A 217 -6.29 -13.90 -10.79
N GLU A 218 -7.26 -13.01 -10.73
CA GLU A 218 -8.02 -12.73 -9.53
C GLU A 218 -9.40 -13.32 -9.64
N VAL A 219 -9.89 -13.80 -8.51
CA VAL A 219 -11.28 -14.19 -8.33
C VAL A 219 -11.75 -13.39 -7.13
N GLY A 220 -12.32 -12.22 -7.39
CA GLY A 220 -12.93 -11.42 -6.34
C GLY A 220 -14.27 -12.03 -5.91
N ASN A 221 -14.84 -11.56 -4.81
CA ASN A 221 -16.21 -11.86 -4.43
C ASN A 221 -17.17 -10.86 -5.10
N PRO A 222 -17.78 -11.11 -6.26
CA PRO A 222 -18.76 -10.16 -6.75
C PRO A 222 -20.04 -10.37 -5.92
N PRO A 223 -20.65 -9.28 -5.41
CA PRO A 223 -21.95 -9.38 -4.78
C PRO A 223 -22.96 -10.03 -5.72
N GLU A 224 -22.81 -9.88 -7.03
CA GLU A 224 -23.70 -10.39 -8.10
C GLU A 224 -23.63 -11.91 -8.29
N LEU A 225 -22.43 -12.55 -8.28
CA LEU A 225 -22.35 -14.02 -8.33
C LEU A 225 -22.93 -14.65 -7.05
N SER A 226 -22.87 -13.96 -5.91
CA SER A 226 -23.49 -14.46 -4.69
C SER A 226 -25.01 -14.61 -4.82
N TRP A 227 -25.68 -13.87 -5.73
CA TRP A 227 -27.10 -14.06 -6.03
C TRP A 227 -27.33 -15.18 -7.06
N ARG A 228 -26.53 -15.24 -8.14
CA ARG A 228 -26.64 -16.32 -9.15
C ARG A 228 -26.37 -17.70 -8.54
N LEU A 229 -25.40 -17.80 -7.63
CA LEU A 229 -25.10 -19.04 -6.91
C LEU A 229 -26.11 -19.39 -5.79
N ARG A 230 -26.87 -18.41 -5.26
CA ARG A 230 -27.86 -18.64 -4.19
C ARG A 230 -29.23 -19.10 -4.69
N PHE A 231 -29.58 -18.79 -5.93
CA PHE A 231 -30.87 -19.16 -6.52
C PHE A 231 -30.62 -19.98 -7.79
N PRO A 232 -30.29 -21.27 -7.64
CA PRO A 232 -30.12 -22.16 -8.78
C PRO A 232 -31.48 -22.34 -9.44
N ASN A 233 -31.68 -21.71 -10.59
CA ASN A 233 -32.50 -22.35 -11.60
C ASN A 233 -31.56 -23.37 -12.26
N ASP A 234 -31.93 -24.65 -12.20
CA ASP A 234 -31.08 -25.81 -12.52
C ASP A 234 -30.43 -25.82 -13.93
N ASP A 235 -30.78 -24.90 -14.84
CA ASP A 235 -30.31 -24.90 -16.23
C ASP A 235 -29.15 -23.92 -16.56
N ASP A 236 -28.91 -22.84 -15.78
CA ASP A 236 -27.94 -21.78 -16.16
C ASP A 236 -26.58 -21.84 -15.41
N ASN A 237 -26.46 -22.69 -14.40
CA ASN A 237 -25.28 -22.70 -13.51
C ASN A 237 -24.06 -23.44 -14.09
N ASP A 238 -24.30 -24.47 -14.91
CA ASP A 238 -23.23 -25.22 -15.56
C ASP A 238 -22.41 -24.30 -16.48
N GLU A 239 -23.04 -23.37 -17.21
CA GLU A 239 -22.33 -22.56 -18.21
C GLU A 239 -21.26 -21.62 -17.62
N THR A 240 -21.53 -20.96 -16.48
CA THR A 240 -20.55 -20.00 -15.91
C THR A 240 -19.36 -20.72 -15.28
N PHE A 241 -19.64 -21.84 -14.62
CA PHE A 241 -18.61 -22.65 -13.99
C PHE A 241 -17.76 -23.40 -15.03
N ASP A 242 -18.41 -23.95 -16.06
CA ASP A 242 -17.75 -24.57 -17.19
C ASP A 242 -16.96 -23.56 -18.00
N LEU A 243 -17.36 -22.29 -18.02
CA LEU A 243 -16.57 -21.24 -18.67
C LEU A 243 -15.31 -20.87 -17.87
N MET A 244 -15.41 -20.66 -16.56
CA MET A 244 -14.21 -20.43 -15.72
C MET A 244 -13.25 -21.61 -15.83
N THR A 245 -13.83 -22.82 -15.78
CA THR A 245 -13.13 -24.07 -16.05
C THR A 245 -12.48 -24.00 -17.45
N TRP A 246 -13.22 -23.71 -18.51
CA TRP A 246 -12.70 -23.65 -19.88
C TRP A 246 -11.56 -22.62 -20.04
N ILE A 247 -11.71 -21.43 -19.47
CA ILE A 247 -10.66 -20.40 -19.53
C ILE A 247 -9.40 -20.92 -18.82
N LEU A 248 -9.52 -21.44 -17.60
CA LEU A 248 -8.40 -21.92 -16.79
C LEU A 248 -7.76 -23.21 -17.32
N ILE A 249 -8.58 -24.11 -17.86
CA ILE A 249 -8.19 -25.48 -18.24
C ILE A 249 -7.85 -25.58 -19.73
N ASP A 250 -8.65 -24.99 -20.60
CA ASP A 250 -8.56 -25.19 -22.05
C ASP A 250 -7.91 -24.03 -22.80
N SER A 251 -7.78 -22.83 -22.20
CA SER A 251 -7.05 -21.76 -22.89
C SER A 251 -5.55 -22.04 -22.91
N GLU A 252 -4.98 -22.21 -24.10
CA GLU A 252 -3.53 -22.30 -24.31
C GLU A 252 -2.81 -21.07 -23.73
N SER A 253 -3.50 -19.93 -23.65
CA SER A 253 -3.01 -18.69 -23.04
C SER A 253 -2.67 -18.85 -21.56
N ILE A 254 -3.49 -19.58 -20.78
CA ILE A 254 -3.20 -19.83 -19.36
C ILE A 254 -2.12 -20.89 -19.19
N ARG A 255 -2.13 -21.96 -20.01
CA ARG A 255 -1.07 -22.97 -19.98
C ARG A 255 0.30 -22.42 -20.37
N SER A 256 0.34 -21.40 -21.22
CA SER A 256 1.57 -20.72 -21.65
C SER A 256 2.02 -19.60 -20.69
N ALA A 257 1.17 -19.20 -19.73
CA ALA A 257 1.53 -18.20 -18.75
C ALA A 257 2.72 -18.69 -17.92
N LYS A 258 3.83 -17.94 -17.93
CA LYS A 258 5.03 -18.35 -17.19
C LYS A 258 4.88 -18.27 -15.67
N THR A 259 3.99 -17.39 -15.23
CA THR A 259 3.58 -17.28 -13.84
C THR A 259 2.07 -17.16 -13.85
N PHE A 260 1.46 -17.80 -12.87
CA PHE A 260 0.06 -17.69 -12.54
C PHE A 260 0.03 -17.17 -11.09
N ASN A 261 -0.83 -16.21 -10.80
CA ASN A 261 -1.12 -15.78 -9.44
C ASN A 261 -2.61 -15.97 -9.27
N LEU A 262 -3.04 -16.81 -8.34
CA LEU A 262 -4.46 -16.99 -8.03
C LEU A 262 -4.76 -16.24 -6.74
N HIS A 263 -5.49 -15.13 -6.84
CA HIS A 263 -5.98 -14.39 -5.66
C HIS A 263 -7.47 -14.63 -5.49
N PHE A 264 -7.86 -15.38 -4.46
CA PHE A 264 -9.26 -15.69 -4.17
C PHE A 264 -9.72 -15.00 -2.89
N THR A 265 -10.80 -14.23 -2.92
CA THR A 265 -11.43 -13.66 -1.71
C THR A 265 -12.93 -13.96 -1.69
N THR A 266 -13.45 -14.53 -0.59
CA THR A 266 -14.90 -14.67 -0.35
C THR A 266 -15.40 -14.05 0.95
N GLU A 267 -16.36 -13.13 0.83
CA GLU A 267 -17.07 -12.51 1.97
C GLU A 267 -18.49 -13.06 2.19
N THR A 268 -19.01 -13.91 1.32
CA THR A 268 -20.36 -14.47 1.49
C THR A 268 -20.29 -15.92 1.95
N ARG A 269 -21.14 -16.28 2.92
CA ARG A 269 -21.38 -17.69 3.29
C ARG A 269 -21.83 -18.47 2.04
N MET A 270 -20.93 -19.30 1.53
CA MET A 270 -21.23 -20.30 0.49
C MET A 270 -21.79 -21.57 1.14
N PRO A 271 -22.67 -22.32 0.44
CA PRO A 271 -23.09 -23.66 0.88
C PRO A 271 -21.91 -24.66 0.86
N PRO A 272 -21.99 -25.77 1.62
CA PRO A 272 -20.91 -26.75 1.76
C PRO A 272 -20.55 -27.55 0.48
N ASN A 273 -21.47 -27.66 -0.49
CA ASN A 273 -21.18 -28.19 -1.82
C ASN A 273 -20.69 -27.06 -2.71
N ASP A 274 -19.54 -26.55 -2.36
CA ASP A 274 -19.06 -25.26 -2.83
C ASP A 274 -18.39 -25.39 -4.21
N PRO A 275 -18.89 -24.67 -5.23
CA PRO A 275 -18.28 -24.62 -6.56
C PRO A 275 -16.80 -24.26 -6.50
N LEU A 276 -16.36 -23.44 -5.54
CA LEU A 276 -14.95 -23.10 -5.41
C LEU A 276 -14.10 -24.34 -5.08
N THR A 277 -14.57 -25.24 -4.23
CA THR A 277 -13.82 -26.46 -3.89
C THR A 277 -13.65 -27.33 -5.13
N GLU A 278 -14.72 -27.43 -5.94
CA GLU A 278 -14.67 -28.12 -7.24
C GLU A 278 -13.75 -27.40 -8.23
N LEU A 279 -13.75 -26.06 -8.26
CA LEU A 279 -12.91 -25.27 -9.15
C LEU A 279 -11.45 -25.49 -8.81
N LEU A 280 -11.11 -25.36 -7.53
CA LEU A 280 -9.76 -25.62 -7.02
C LEU A 280 -9.36 -27.06 -7.32
N SER A 281 -10.22 -28.05 -7.08
CA SER A 281 -9.90 -29.44 -7.40
C SER A 281 -9.64 -29.64 -8.90
N ARG A 282 -10.44 -29.01 -9.77
CA ARG A 282 -10.24 -29.06 -11.22
C ARG A 282 -8.93 -28.36 -11.63
N ILE A 283 -8.58 -27.22 -11.04
CA ILE A 283 -7.29 -26.53 -11.24
C ILE A 283 -6.14 -27.44 -10.78
N TRP A 284 -6.28 -28.11 -9.64
CA TRP A 284 -5.26 -29.02 -9.12
C TRP A 284 -5.16 -30.32 -9.89
N ASP A 285 -6.19 -30.72 -10.62
CA ASP A 285 -6.17 -31.86 -11.52
C ASP A 285 -5.47 -31.57 -12.86
N LEU A 286 -5.16 -30.30 -13.14
CA LEU A 286 -4.40 -29.93 -14.33
C LEU A 286 -2.96 -30.44 -14.27
N GLU A 287 -2.48 -30.89 -15.43
CA GLU A 287 -1.07 -31.16 -15.70
C GLU A 287 -0.19 -29.94 -15.32
N PRO A 288 1.08 -30.15 -14.97
CA PRO A 288 1.83 -29.25 -14.07
C PRO A 288 1.75 -27.79 -14.50
N LEU A 289 1.13 -26.98 -13.64
CA LEU A 289 0.99 -25.55 -13.87
C LEU A 289 2.31 -24.86 -13.51
N PRO A 290 2.82 -23.93 -14.35
CA PRO A 290 3.96 -23.06 -14.04
C PRO A 290 3.58 -21.95 -13.03
N LEU A 291 2.91 -22.34 -11.95
CA LEU A 291 2.39 -21.47 -10.91
C LEU A 291 3.53 -21.05 -9.98
N GLU A 292 3.80 -19.74 -9.89
CA GLU A 292 4.85 -19.20 -9.02
C GLU A 292 4.29 -18.67 -7.69
N SER A 293 3.03 -18.22 -7.63
CA SER A 293 2.43 -17.69 -6.40
C SER A 293 0.94 -18.02 -6.28
N ILE A 294 0.49 -18.42 -5.10
CA ILE A 294 -0.93 -18.65 -4.78
C ILE A 294 -1.30 -17.80 -3.58
N SER A 295 -2.46 -17.15 -3.63
CA SER A 295 -3.07 -16.42 -2.51
C SER A 295 -4.55 -16.75 -2.36
N LEU A 296 -4.89 -17.63 -1.44
CA LEU A 296 -6.28 -18.01 -1.16
C LEU A 296 -6.73 -17.41 0.17
N ILE A 297 -7.84 -16.66 0.14
CA ILE A 297 -8.40 -15.96 1.30
C ILE A 297 -9.90 -16.30 1.43
N ASP A 298 -10.27 -16.98 2.51
CA ASP A 298 -11.64 -17.33 2.86
C ASP A 298 -11.98 -16.77 4.24
N ALA A 299 -12.51 -15.55 4.25
CA ALA A 299 -12.76 -14.81 5.48
C ALA A 299 -14.06 -15.19 6.20
N THR A 300 -14.96 -15.97 5.57
CA THR A 300 -16.39 -15.96 5.96
C THR A 300 -17.04 -17.29 6.24
N ARG A 301 -16.38 -18.39 5.92
CA ARG A 301 -16.92 -19.70 6.28
C ARG A 301 -16.80 -19.96 7.78
N LYS A 302 -17.63 -20.89 8.25
CA LYS A 302 -17.48 -21.53 9.56
C LYS A 302 -16.65 -22.81 9.48
N GLU A 303 -16.49 -23.36 8.29
CA GLU A 303 -15.71 -24.56 8.03
C GLU A 303 -14.67 -24.19 6.98
N ALA A 304 -13.40 -24.43 7.29
CA ALA A 304 -12.33 -24.06 6.37
C ALA A 304 -12.37 -24.98 5.15
N THR A 305 -12.12 -24.41 3.98
CA THR A 305 -12.09 -25.16 2.72
C THR A 305 -10.78 -25.95 2.63
N SER A 306 -10.86 -27.23 2.28
CA SER A 306 -9.66 -28.05 2.06
C SER A 306 -9.03 -27.74 0.71
N LEU A 307 -7.73 -27.49 0.69
CA LEU A 307 -6.95 -27.38 -0.55
C LEU A 307 -6.94 -28.68 -1.37
N GLY A 308 -7.13 -29.83 -0.72
CA GLY A 308 -6.91 -31.15 -1.32
C GLY A 308 -5.42 -31.50 -1.43
N GLY A 309 -5.11 -32.81 -1.43
CA GLY A 309 -3.72 -33.28 -1.46
C GLY A 309 -2.97 -33.00 -2.77
N LYS A 310 -3.69 -32.82 -3.89
CA LYS A 310 -3.11 -32.56 -5.21
C LYS A 310 -2.62 -31.13 -5.40
N ALA A 311 -3.06 -30.20 -4.56
CA ALA A 311 -2.69 -28.78 -4.68
C ALA A 311 -1.17 -28.59 -4.68
N PHE A 312 -0.42 -29.42 -3.94
CA PHE A 312 1.04 -29.33 -3.89
C PHE A 312 1.75 -30.21 -4.93
N SER A 313 1.13 -31.33 -5.37
CA SER A 313 1.75 -32.26 -6.33
C SER A 313 1.95 -31.67 -7.72
N ASN A 314 1.07 -30.76 -8.13
CA ASN A 314 1.04 -30.29 -9.52
C ASN A 314 1.70 -28.91 -9.71
N LEU A 315 2.33 -28.36 -8.66
CA LEU A 315 2.90 -27.01 -8.66
C LEU A 315 4.42 -27.02 -8.38
N PRO A 316 5.23 -27.62 -9.26
CA PRO A 316 6.66 -27.82 -9.00
C PRO A 316 7.47 -26.51 -8.91
N LYS A 317 6.95 -25.40 -9.46
CA LYS A 317 7.61 -24.08 -9.50
C LYS A 317 7.06 -23.08 -8.48
N ILE A 318 6.23 -23.54 -7.55
CA ILE A 318 5.61 -22.65 -6.57
C ILE A 318 6.68 -21.99 -5.69
N ARG A 319 6.67 -20.65 -5.65
CA ARG A 319 7.59 -19.83 -4.87
C ARG A 319 6.92 -19.17 -3.67
N GLN A 320 5.64 -18.85 -3.79
CA GLN A 320 4.90 -18.15 -2.74
C GLN A 320 3.54 -18.80 -2.52
N ILE A 321 3.17 -19.02 -1.27
CA ILE A 321 1.85 -19.54 -0.89
C ILE A 321 1.33 -18.69 0.25
N PHE A 322 0.16 -18.09 0.04
CA PHE A 322 -0.61 -17.37 1.04
C PHE A 322 -1.96 -18.06 1.21
N LEU A 323 -2.28 -18.47 2.43
CA LEU A 323 -3.50 -19.17 2.77
C LEU A 323 -4.10 -18.51 4.01
N ASP A 324 -5.31 -17.97 3.89
CA ASP A 324 -6.06 -17.37 4.99
C ASP A 324 -7.45 -18.02 5.05
N GLY A 325 -7.75 -18.73 6.14
CA GLY A 325 -9.04 -19.41 6.32
C GLY A 325 -9.20 -20.76 5.60
N PHE A 326 -8.12 -21.33 5.06
CA PHE A 326 -8.11 -22.66 4.43
C PHE A 326 -7.57 -23.76 5.36
N GLN A 327 -8.07 -24.99 5.18
CA GLN A 327 -7.51 -26.15 5.88
C GLN A 327 -6.22 -26.58 5.20
N TYR A 328 -5.19 -26.77 6.02
CA TYR A 328 -3.97 -27.39 5.58
C TYR A 328 -4.23 -28.87 5.28
N PRO A 329 -3.84 -29.40 4.10
CA PRO A 329 -4.08 -30.80 3.79
C PRO A 329 -3.17 -31.69 4.64
N ASP A 330 -3.78 -32.65 5.31
CA ASP A 330 -3.10 -33.64 6.17
C ASP A 330 -2.41 -34.74 5.35
N SER A 331 -1.79 -34.39 4.22
CA SER A 331 -1.16 -35.38 3.35
C SER A 331 0.20 -35.83 3.92
N VAL A 332 0.32 -37.15 4.06
CA VAL A 332 1.59 -37.82 4.43
C VAL A 332 2.61 -37.69 3.29
N ASP A 333 2.13 -37.54 2.05
CA ASP A 333 2.93 -37.59 0.82
C ASP A 333 3.01 -36.22 0.12
N LEU A 334 3.51 -35.20 0.82
CA LEU A 334 3.82 -33.91 0.19
C LEU A 334 5.06 -34.06 -0.70
N PRO A 335 5.01 -33.61 -1.98
CA PRO A 335 6.20 -33.59 -2.82
C PRO A 335 7.23 -32.59 -2.25
N PRO A 336 8.51 -32.73 -2.62
CA PRO A 336 9.50 -31.71 -2.35
C PRO A 336 9.15 -30.41 -3.10
N LEU A 337 8.96 -29.33 -2.35
CA LEU A 337 8.66 -27.99 -2.86
C LEU A 337 9.93 -27.14 -2.79
N HIS A 338 10.93 -27.49 -3.60
CA HIS A 338 12.25 -26.88 -3.53
C HIS A 338 12.27 -25.40 -3.93
N ASP A 339 11.32 -24.94 -4.75
CA ASP A 339 11.26 -23.55 -5.19
C ASP A 339 10.51 -22.64 -4.20
N LEU A 340 9.85 -23.21 -3.17
CA LEU A 340 9.05 -22.43 -2.24
C LEU A 340 9.94 -21.56 -1.35
N ALA A 341 9.81 -20.24 -1.51
CA ALA A 341 10.57 -19.22 -0.81
C ALA A 341 9.72 -18.46 0.25
N SER A 342 8.41 -18.32 0.06
CA SER A 342 7.53 -17.63 1.03
C SER A 342 6.28 -18.46 1.33
N PHE A 343 5.99 -18.66 2.61
CA PHE A 343 4.78 -19.34 3.08
C PHE A 343 4.09 -18.50 4.14
N HIS A 344 2.87 -18.07 3.85
CA HIS A 344 1.96 -17.39 4.76
C HIS A 344 0.74 -18.27 5.01
N PHE A 345 0.51 -18.62 6.27
CA PHE A 345 -0.67 -19.34 6.70
C PHE A 345 -1.35 -18.60 7.85
N ARG A 346 -2.62 -18.21 7.66
CA ARG A 346 -3.48 -17.63 8.69
C ARG A 346 -4.70 -18.53 8.90
N MET A 347 -4.89 -19.00 10.12
CA MET A 347 -6.09 -19.77 10.48
C MET A 347 -7.16 -18.85 11.09
N THR A 348 -8.42 -19.09 10.76
CA THR A 348 -9.55 -18.42 11.40
C THR A 348 -10.10 -19.31 12.52
N HIS A 349 -10.35 -18.73 13.70
CA HIS A 349 -10.53 -19.44 14.99
C HIS A 349 -11.66 -20.47 15.07
N ASN A 350 -12.52 -20.59 14.06
CA ASN A 350 -13.69 -21.45 14.08
C ASN A 350 -13.67 -22.54 13.00
N ASN A 351 -12.63 -22.60 12.16
CA ASN A 351 -12.73 -23.24 10.86
C ASN A 351 -11.76 -24.41 10.72
N GLY A 352 -12.22 -25.62 11.04
CA GLY A 352 -11.50 -26.87 10.77
C GLY A 352 -10.45 -27.28 11.81
N PRO A 353 -9.78 -28.42 11.60
CA PRO A 353 -8.74 -28.91 12.49
C PRO A 353 -7.54 -27.96 12.49
N PRO A 354 -6.93 -27.70 13.67
CA PRO A 354 -5.75 -26.86 13.77
C PRO A 354 -4.57 -27.39 12.97
N LEU A 355 -3.75 -26.49 12.42
CA LEU A 355 -2.43 -26.84 11.92
C LEU A 355 -1.56 -27.31 13.10
N THR A 356 -1.35 -28.62 13.20
CA THR A 356 -0.55 -29.21 14.26
C THR A 356 0.95 -29.00 14.02
N LEU A 357 1.75 -28.93 15.09
CA LEU A 357 3.20 -28.83 14.98
C LEU A 357 3.84 -30.01 14.20
N PRO A 358 3.39 -31.27 14.35
CA PRO A 358 3.83 -32.37 13.49
C PRO A 358 3.52 -32.17 12.00
N SER A 359 2.31 -31.70 11.65
CA SER A 359 1.94 -31.42 10.24
C SER A 359 2.79 -30.28 9.67
N LEU A 360 3.00 -29.20 10.45
CA LEU A 360 3.90 -28.11 10.08
C LEU A 360 5.35 -28.58 9.90
N ARG A 361 5.85 -29.43 10.80
CA ARG A 361 7.18 -30.04 10.70
C ARG A 361 7.30 -30.82 9.39
N ARG A 362 6.34 -31.69 9.08
CA ARG A 362 6.33 -32.45 7.82
C ARG A 362 6.37 -31.51 6.60
N PHE A 363 5.55 -30.47 6.58
CA PHE A 363 5.57 -29.46 5.51
C PHE A 363 6.93 -28.78 5.33
N LEU A 364 7.52 -28.31 6.44
CA LEU A 364 8.79 -27.60 6.43
C LEU A 364 9.96 -28.50 6.02
N SER A 365 9.85 -29.81 6.24
CA SER A 365 10.84 -30.78 5.76
C SER A 365 10.86 -30.90 4.24
N CYS A 366 9.74 -30.63 3.57
CA CYS A 366 9.61 -30.62 2.12
C CYS A 366 9.99 -29.28 1.48
N THR A 367 10.25 -28.23 2.26
CA THR A 367 10.42 -26.85 1.79
C THR A 367 11.75 -26.23 2.30
N PRO A 368 12.90 -26.84 1.97
CA PRO A 368 14.19 -26.47 2.57
C PRO A 368 14.69 -25.06 2.21
N ASN A 369 14.11 -24.45 1.17
CA ASN A 369 14.53 -23.15 0.65
C ASN A 369 13.65 -21.98 1.11
N ILE A 370 12.75 -22.17 2.08
CA ILE A 370 11.93 -21.10 2.64
C ILE A 370 12.82 -19.95 3.16
N GLU A 371 12.52 -18.75 2.68
CA GLU A 371 13.13 -17.48 3.07
C GLU A 371 12.22 -16.66 4.00
N GLU A 372 10.90 -16.79 3.84
CA GLU A 372 9.88 -16.11 4.62
C GLU A 372 8.80 -17.09 5.12
N LEU A 373 8.55 -17.08 6.42
CA LEU A 373 7.54 -17.89 7.07
C LEU A 373 6.63 -17.02 7.94
N ILE A 374 5.35 -16.92 7.58
CA ILE A 374 4.33 -16.19 8.32
C ILE A 374 3.26 -17.17 8.77
N LEU A 375 3.07 -17.30 10.08
CA LEU A 375 2.11 -18.22 10.65
C LEU A 375 1.25 -17.47 11.66
N GLU A 376 -0.02 -17.27 11.33
CA GLU A 376 -0.95 -16.48 12.14
C GLU A 376 -2.09 -17.32 12.69
N ASN A 377 -2.43 -17.11 13.96
CA ASN A 377 -3.54 -17.78 14.66
C ASN A 377 -3.45 -19.31 14.66
N ILE A 378 -2.23 -19.86 14.72
CA ILE A 378 -2.05 -21.32 14.81
C ILE A 378 -2.65 -21.79 16.14
N VAL A 379 -3.76 -22.53 16.09
CA VAL A 379 -4.36 -23.12 17.30
C VAL A 379 -3.58 -24.38 17.64
N ASP A 380 -3.05 -24.48 18.85
CA ASP A 380 -2.42 -25.70 19.36
C ASP A 380 -3.36 -26.37 20.35
N VAL A 381 -3.60 -27.65 20.12
CA VAL A 381 -4.29 -28.53 21.06
C VAL A 381 -3.23 -29.52 21.51
N SER A 382 -2.51 -29.11 22.54
CA SER A 382 -1.44 -29.84 23.18
C SER A 382 -1.74 -31.33 23.36
N THR A 383 -0.75 -32.12 22.96
CA THR A 383 -0.46 -33.50 23.37
C THR A 383 -1.57 -34.52 23.11
N SER A 384 -1.74 -34.95 21.84
CA SER A 384 -1.88 -36.40 21.70
C SER A 384 -0.61 -37.00 22.31
N SER A 385 -0.78 -37.88 23.28
CA SER A 385 0.29 -38.53 24.04
C SER A 385 1.12 -39.52 23.21
N ASP A 386 1.20 -39.30 21.89
CA ASP A 386 2.05 -40.04 20.98
C ASP A 386 3.49 -39.60 21.22
N THR A 387 4.03 -40.16 22.30
CA THR A 387 5.44 -40.24 22.69
C THR A 387 6.27 -41.04 21.68
N SER A 388 5.89 -41.03 20.40
CA SER A 388 6.64 -41.71 19.37
C SER A 388 8.02 -41.05 19.29
N SER A 389 9.05 -41.90 19.36
CA SER A 389 10.47 -41.56 19.41
C SER A 389 11.01 -40.87 18.14
N ASP A 390 10.12 -40.32 17.30
CA ASP A 390 10.45 -39.74 15.99
C ASP A 390 10.58 -38.20 16.06
N MET A 391 10.45 -37.62 17.26
CA MET A 391 10.62 -36.18 17.52
C MET A 391 12.09 -35.74 17.64
N ASP A 392 13.05 -36.66 17.47
CA ASP A 392 14.47 -36.35 17.65
C ASP A 392 15.09 -35.53 16.49
N PHE A 393 14.43 -35.45 15.32
CA PHE A 393 14.96 -34.67 14.18
C PHE A 393 14.43 -33.24 14.15
N GLN A 394 15.28 -32.32 14.59
CA GLN A 394 15.07 -30.88 14.45
C GLN A 394 15.18 -30.46 12.97
N ILE A 395 14.21 -29.68 12.48
CA ILE A 395 14.25 -29.12 11.12
C ILE A 395 15.10 -27.87 11.12
N VAL A 396 16.02 -27.74 10.16
CA VAL A 396 16.87 -26.55 10.02
C VAL A 396 16.46 -25.77 8.77
N LEU A 397 15.85 -24.61 8.97
CA LEU A 397 15.48 -23.68 7.89
C LEU A 397 16.60 -22.67 7.67
N SER A 398 17.68 -23.13 7.05
CA SER A 398 18.90 -22.34 6.85
C SER A 398 18.70 -21.07 5.99
N ARG A 399 17.69 -21.01 5.13
CA ARG A 399 17.43 -19.83 4.30
C ARG A 399 16.41 -18.86 4.89
N CYS A 400 15.74 -19.24 5.96
CA CYS A 400 14.66 -18.45 6.52
C CYS A 400 15.21 -17.21 7.21
N ARG A 401 14.94 -16.04 6.62
CA ARG A 401 15.37 -14.72 7.09
C ARG A 401 14.25 -13.95 7.77
N LYS A 402 12.99 -14.26 7.47
CA LYS A 402 11.82 -13.60 8.06
C LYS A 402 10.86 -14.61 8.66
N LEU A 403 10.57 -14.45 9.94
CA LEU A 403 9.62 -15.28 10.68
C LEU A 403 8.60 -14.38 11.37
N VAL A 404 7.33 -14.56 11.06
CA VAL A 404 6.21 -13.91 11.75
C VAL A 404 5.35 -15.02 12.34
N ILE A 405 5.18 -15.01 13.65
CA ILE A 405 4.36 -16.00 14.36
C ILE A 405 3.33 -15.30 15.22
N SER A 406 2.06 -15.72 15.13
CA SER A 406 1.01 -15.36 16.08
C SER A 406 0.62 -16.60 16.86
N LEU A 407 1.10 -16.67 18.10
CA LEU A 407 0.97 -17.83 18.98
C LEU A 407 -0.38 -17.81 19.66
N SER A 408 -1.18 -18.86 19.47
CA SER A 408 -2.38 -19.11 20.26
C SER A 408 -2.04 -19.62 21.67
N LEU A 409 -3.06 -19.83 22.49
CA LEU A 409 -2.93 -20.27 23.88
C LEU A 409 -2.21 -21.60 24.07
N GLY A 410 -2.18 -22.48 23.06
CA GLY A 410 -1.58 -23.80 23.20
C GLY A 410 -0.08 -23.85 22.86
N LEU A 411 0.38 -23.08 21.87
CA LEU A 411 1.72 -23.28 21.29
C LEU A 411 2.76 -22.48 22.06
N SER A 412 3.55 -23.18 22.87
CA SER A 412 4.70 -22.52 23.50
C SER A 412 5.77 -22.21 22.44
N PRO A 413 6.41 -21.02 22.47
CA PRO A 413 7.57 -20.74 21.62
C PRO A 413 8.66 -21.82 21.76
N GLN A 414 8.76 -22.41 22.94
CA GLN A 414 9.70 -23.50 23.22
C GLN A 414 9.49 -24.70 22.35
N GLN A 415 8.26 -25.19 22.22
CA GLN A 415 7.97 -26.33 21.37
C GLN A 415 8.33 -26.02 19.92
N LEU A 416 7.91 -24.86 19.41
CA LEU A 416 8.20 -24.44 18.04
C LEU A 416 9.70 -24.40 17.74
N PHE A 417 10.48 -23.68 18.57
CA PHE A 417 11.92 -23.51 18.35
C PHE A 417 12.74 -24.75 18.73
N SER A 418 12.20 -25.65 19.56
CA SER A 418 12.83 -26.96 19.77
C SER A 418 12.68 -27.88 18.55
N THR A 419 11.57 -27.74 17.81
CA THR A 419 11.31 -28.53 16.60
C THR A 419 11.93 -27.92 15.34
N ILE A 420 12.02 -26.58 15.25
CA ILE A 420 12.46 -25.86 14.05
C ILE A 420 13.53 -24.82 14.40
N MET A 421 14.67 -24.89 13.72
CA MET A 421 15.81 -23.97 13.85
C MET A 421 15.87 -22.96 12.72
N PHE A 422 16.19 -21.73 13.09
CA PHE A 422 16.30 -20.58 12.20
C PHE A 422 17.69 -19.92 12.35
N PRO A 423 18.77 -20.54 11.85
CA PRO A 423 20.15 -20.09 12.13
C PRO A 423 20.50 -18.73 11.53
N HIS A 424 19.75 -18.25 10.53
CA HIS A 424 20.03 -17.02 9.78
C HIS A 424 18.86 -16.04 9.80
N ILE A 425 18.07 -16.05 10.88
CA ILE A 425 16.93 -15.15 11.01
C ILE A 425 17.40 -13.68 11.06
N GLU A 426 16.83 -12.83 10.23
CA GLU A 426 17.11 -11.38 10.18
C GLU A 426 15.93 -10.58 10.75
N ALA A 427 14.70 -11.04 10.56
CA ALA A 427 13.47 -10.39 11.01
C ALA A 427 12.56 -11.39 11.74
N LEU A 428 12.30 -11.14 13.02
CA LEU A 428 11.42 -11.95 13.85
C LEU A 428 10.27 -11.12 14.40
N THR A 429 9.03 -11.53 14.15
CA THR A 429 7.83 -10.95 14.75
C THR A 429 7.07 -12.01 15.52
N ILE A 430 6.80 -11.77 16.81
CA ILE A 430 6.04 -12.66 17.68
C ILE A 430 4.80 -11.93 18.18
N SER A 431 3.60 -12.43 17.87
CA SER A 431 2.34 -11.94 18.42
C SER A 431 1.83 -12.91 19.48
N CYS A 432 1.54 -12.42 20.68
CA CYS A 432 1.15 -13.23 21.84
C CYS A 432 -0.28 -12.91 22.30
N LYS A 433 -1.10 -13.95 22.52
CA LYS A 433 -2.44 -13.83 23.13
C LYS A 433 -2.41 -13.60 24.66
N LYS A 434 -3.50 -13.06 25.22
CA LYS A 434 -3.64 -12.59 26.62
C LYS A 434 -2.96 -13.46 27.69
N VAL A 435 -3.12 -14.78 27.65
CA VAL A 435 -2.58 -15.68 28.69
C VAL A 435 -1.06 -15.85 28.59
N LEU A 436 -0.50 -15.75 27.38
CA LEU A 436 0.95 -15.81 27.16
C LEU A 436 1.65 -14.50 27.54
N MET A 437 0.94 -13.39 27.73
CA MET A 437 1.56 -12.13 28.14
C MET A 437 2.28 -12.23 29.47
N GLN A 438 1.77 -13.02 30.43
CA GLN A 438 2.46 -13.23 31.72
C GLN A 438 3.85 -13.87 31.54
N ASN A 439 4.06 -14.64 30.46
CA ASN A 439 5.33 -15.31 30.14
C ASN A 439 6.17 -14.58 29.08
N ALA A 440 5.55 -13.90 28.11
CA ALA A 440 6.22 -13.16 27.04
C ALA A 440 6.83 -11.84 27.52
N PHE A 441 6.41 -11.35 28.70
CA PHE A 441 6.97 -10.19 29.38
C PHE A 441 7.95 -10.54 30.50
N LEU A 442 8.42 -11.79 30.56
CA LEU A 442 9.60 -12.10 31.37
C LEU A 442 10.82 -11.35 30.81
N PRO A 443 11.71 -10.83 31.67
CA PRO A 443 13.00 -10.26 31.27
C PRO A 443 13.70 -11.08 30.19
N PHE A 444 14.36 -10.43 29.23
CA PHE A 444 15.04 -11.09 28.12
C PHE A 444 16.04 -12.14 28.64
N GLU A 445 16.71 -11.83 29.74
CA GLU A 445 17.62 -12.73 30.46
C GLU A 445 16.96 -14.02 31.00
N HIS A 446 15.65 -13.99 31.23
CA HIS A 446 14.83 -15.14 31.63
C HIS A 446 14.19 -15.86 30.45
N LEU A 447 14.29 -15.33 29.23
CA LEU A 447 13.94 -16.10 28.05
C LEU A 447 14.85 -17.35 27.98
N PRO A 448 14.29 -18.51 27.59
CA PRO A 448 15.09 -19.70 27.37
C PRO A 448 16.27 -19.41 26.44
N SER A 449 17.44 -20.01 26.70
CA SER A 449 18.68 -19.69 25.99
C SER A 449 18.52 -19.75 24.48
N TYR A 450 17.80 -20.74 23.95
CA TYR A 450 17.58 -20.87 22.51
C TYR A 450 16.78 -19.71 21.90
N VAL A 451 15.83 -19.07 22.63
CA VAL A 451 15.13 -17.87 22.13
C VAL A 451 16.11 -16.71 22.07
N ARG A 452 16.98 -16.57 23.08
CA ARG A 452 18.05 -15.56 23.08
C ARG A 452 19.05 -15.78 21.95
N ASP A 453 19.41 -17.04 21.68
CA ASP A 453 20.33 -17.42 20.61
C ASP A 453 19.77 -17.09 19.22
N ILE A 454 18.46 -17.25 19.02
CA ILE A 454 17.75 -16.90 17.77
C ILE A 454 17.56 -15.39 17.63
N THR A 455 17.27 -14.68 18.73
CA THR A 455 16.99 -13.23 18.71
C THR A 455 18.25 -12.37 18.63
N GLY A 456 19.39 -12.86 19.13
CA GLY A 456 20.68 -12.16 19.08
C GLY A 456 21.11 -11.65 17.70
N PRO A 457 21.05 -12.47 16.62
CA PRO A 457 21.41 -12.05 15.26
C PRO A 457 20.32 -11.25 14.51
N CYS A 458 19.11 -11.11 15.07
CA CYS A 458 18.01 -10.42 14.38
C CYS A 458 18.34 -8.92 14.15
N LYS A 459 18.25 -8.48 12.90
CA LYS A 459 18.25 -7.05 12.55
C LYS A 459 16.95 -6.37 12.94
N THR A 460 15.84 -7.11 12.94
CA THR A 460 14.51 -6.64 13.35
C THR A 460 13.88 -7.66 14.28
N LEU A 461 13.43 -7.21 15.45
CA LEU A 461 12.67 -8.00 16.40
C LEU A 461 11.41 -7.22 16.78
N GLU A 462 10.24 -7.81 16.61
CA GLU A 462 8.96 -7.21 16.97
C GLU A 462 8.14 -8.15 17.85
N ILE A 463 7.66 -7.66 19.00
CA ILE A 463 6.80 -8.41 19.90
C ILE A 463 5.47 -7.66 20.04
N LYS A 464 4.36 -8.31 19.68
CA LYS A 464 3.01 -7.75 19.65
C LYS A 464 2.09 -8.41 20.68
N GLY A 465 1.23 -7.62 21.30
CA GLY A 465 0.10 -8.08 22.11
C GLY A 465 -1.21 -8.22 21.32
N ASP A 466 -1.98 -9.29 21.56
CA ASP A 466 -3.23 -9.62 20.85
C ASP A 466 -4.41 -8.69 21.14
N GLN A 467 -4.59 -8.22 22.40
CA GLN A 467 -5.85 -7.54 22.79
C GLN A 467 -5.72 -6.05 23.12
N TYR A 468 -4.49 -5.56 23.30
CA TYR A 468 -4.20 -4.13 23.44
C TYR A 468 -2.90 -3.94 22.68
N ILE A 469 -2.96 -3.26 21.52
CA ILE A 469 -1.95 -3.33 20.45
C ILE A 469 -0.67 -2.63 20.87
N MET A 470 0.04 -3.18 21.84
CA MET A 470 1.38 -2.81 22.19
C MET A 470 2.30 -3.63 21.30
N SER A 471 3.08 -2.92 20.50
CA SER A 471 4.19 -3.49 19.76
C SER A 471 5.48 -2.89 20.29
N ALA A 472 6.39 -3.76 20.72
CA ALA A 472 7.77 -3.41 20.98
C ALA A 472 8.61 -3.89 19.79
N LYS A 473 9.19 -2.95 19.05
CA LYS A 473 9.95 -3.22 17.84
C LYS A 473 11.38 -2.70 18.00
N TYR A 474 12.34 -3.60 18.03
CA TYR A 474 13.75 -3.29 17.84
C TYR A 474 14.11 -3.46 16.36
N TYR A 475 14.85 -2.51 15.78
CA TYR A 475 15.38 -2.65 14.44
C TYR A 475 16.66 -1.83 14.24
N ILE A 476 17.50 -2.28 13.31
CA ILE A 476 18.68 -1.53 12.86
C ILE A 476 18.26 -0.69 11.64
N GLU A 477 18.28 0.63 11.79
CA GLU A 477 18.02 1.57 10.70
C GLU A 477 19.24 1.66 9.79
N ASP A 478 19.05 1.40 8.49
CA ASP A 478 20.13 1.52 7.52
C ASP A 478 20.65 2.97 7.48
N PRO A 479 21.97 3.18 7.47
CA PRO A 479 22.53 4.51 7.46
C PRO A 479 22.32 5.14 6.09
N ALA A 480 21.87 6.41 6.07
CA ALA A 480 21.67 7.16 4.83
C ALA A 480 22.94 7.23 3.95
N ASP A 481 24.13 7.20 4.57
CA ASP A 481 25.43 7.37 3.91
C ASP A 481 26.33 6.11 3.95
N GLY A 482 25.76 4.92 4.15
CA GLY A 482 26.54 3.66 4.13
C GLY A 482 27.45 3.40 5.34
N GLY A 483 27.22 4.09 6.47
CA GLY A 483 27.87 3.83 7.76
C GLY A 483 27.45 2.51 8.45
N LEU A 484 27.62 2.42 9.77
CA LEU A 484 26.91 1.40 10.57
C LEU A 484 25.49 1.87 10.84
N GLY A 485 24.51 0.96 10.73
CA GLY A 485 23.12 1.26 11.02
C GLY A 485 22.90 1.65 12.49
N SER A 486 21.89 2.48 12.73
CA SER A 486 21.52 2.96 14.06
C SER A 486 20.52 1.98 14.69
N ALA A 487 20.82 1.48 15.88
CA ALA A 487 19.87 0.66 16.63
C ALA A 487 18.71 1.53 17.12
N VAL A 488 17.48 1.15 16.75
CA VAL A 488 16.24 1.84 17.08
C VAL A 488 15.32 0.92 17.86
N CYS A 489 14.80 1.42 18.99
CA CYS A 489 13.70 0.80 19.71
C CYS A 489 12.44 1.65 19.48
N SER A 490 11.37 1.03 19.00
CA SER A 490 10.09 1.67 18.74
C SER A 490 8.98 0.97 19.51
N LEU A 491 8.20 1.77 20.22
CA LEU A 491 7.13 1.33 21.08
C LEU A 491 5.86 1.97 20.59
N THR A 492 4.93 1.16 20.11
CA THR A 492 3.68 1.67 19.54
C THR A 492 2.50 1.04 20.24
N SER A 493 1.50 1.87 20.56
CA SER A 493 0.20 1.40 21.04
C SER A 493 -0.88 1.77 20.04
N SER A 494 -1.40 0.83 19.26
CA SER A 494 -2.54 1.10 18.38
C SER A 494 -3.87 0.74 19.07
N ARG A 495 -4.98 1.31 18.59
CA ARG A 495 -6.33 0.89 18.98
C ARG A 495 -7.06 0.48 17.72
N MET A 496 -7.38 -0.79 17.58
CA MET A 496 -8.38 -1.27 16.63
C MET A 496 -9.73 -0.76 17.15
N GLY A 497 -10.49 -0.07 16.29
CA GLY A 497 -11.64 0.76 16.64
C GLY A 497 -12.87 0.02 17.19
N GLY A 498 -12.76 -0.63 18.34
CA GLY A 498 -13.89 -1.19 19.11
C GLY A 498 -14.14 -0.41 20.41
N PRO A 499 -15.40 -0.19 20.82
CA PRO A 499 -15.72 0.08 22.21
C PRO A 499 -15.32 -1.15 23.04
N VAL A 500 -14.48 -0.95 24.04
CA VAL A 500 -14.15 -2.01 25.01
C VAL A 500 -15.04 -1.72 26.22
N ASP A 501 -15.78 -2.73 26.68
CA ASP A 501 -16.51 -2.65 27.94
C ASP A 501 -15.46 -2.62 29.09
N ASP A 502 -15.47 -1.55 29.89
CA ASP A 502 -14.45 -1.25 30.90
C ASP A 502 -14.49 -2.20 32.13
N ASP A 503 -15.41 -3.17 32.18
CA ASP A 503 -15.74 -3.94 33.40
C ASP A 503 -14.90 -5.22 33.63
N ASP A 504 -14.06 -5.66 32.68
CA ASP A 504 -13.46 -7.01 32.70
C ASP A 504 -12.00 -7.12 33.21
N LEU A 505 -11.45 -6.09 33.89
CA LEU A 505 -10.07 -6.12 34.39
C LEU A 505 -9.99 -5.81 35.89
N THR A 506 -9.74 -6.84 36.69
CA THR A 506 -9.52 -6.76 38.14
C THR A 506 -8.09 -6.30 38.47
N GLU A 507 -7.94 -5.39 39.45
CA GLU A 507 -6.68 -4.72 39.85
C GLU A 507 -5.60 -5.65 40.46
N GLU A 508 -5.86 -6.94 40.70
CA GLU A 508 -5.04 -7.78 41.61
C GLU A 508 -3.77 -8.43 41.01
N ASP A 509 -3.47 -8.28 39.72
CA ASP A 509 -2.44 -9.09 39.03
C ASP A 509 -1.06 -8.42 38.81
N PHE A 510 -0.76 -7.22 39.34
CA PHE A 510 0.44 -6.47 38.90
C PHE A 510 1.30 -5.85 40.01
N LEU A 511 2.63 -5.83 39.77
CA LEU A 511 3.63 -5.22 40.64
C LEU A 511 3.34 -3.73 40.87
N PRO A 512 3.36 -3.23 42.13
CA PRO A 512 2.84 -1.90 42.49
C PRO A 512 3.62 -0.69 41.93
N ASP A 513 4.83 -0.87 41.36
CA ASP A 513 5.74 0.24 41.08
C ASP A 513 6.03 0.50 39.59
N ILE A 514 5.71 -0.42 38.67
CA ILE A 514 6.02 -0.28 37.24
C ILE A 514 4.75 -0.52 36.42
N HIS A 515 4.36 0.46 35.61
CA HIS A 515 3.25 0.34 34.68
C HIS A 515 3.46 -0.92 33.80
N PRO A 516 2.49 -1.85 33.68
CA PRO A 516 2.70 -3.16 33.04
C PRO A 516 3.33 -3.09 31.64
N VAL A 517 2.97 -2.04 30.90
CA VAL A 517 3.55 -1.72 29.59
C VAL A 517 5.04 -1.40 29.67
N ILE A 518 5.45 -0.60 30.64
CA ILE A 518 6.87 -0.26 30.85
C ILE A 518 7.64 -1.49 31.30
N GLY A 519 7.06 -2.30 32.20
CA GLY A 519 7.66 -3.58 32.60
C GLY A 519 7.87 -4.49 31.39
N SER A 520 6.85 -4.62 30.54
CA SER A 520 6.91 -5.33 29.26
C SER A 520 8.05 -4.83 28.37
N ILE A 521 8.18 -3.52 28.18
CA ILE A 521 9.21 -2.90 27.33
C ILE A 521 10.63 -3.18 27.86
N LEU A 522 10.82 -3.00 29.17
CA LEU A 522 12.09 -3.23 29.85
C LEU A 522 12.55 -4.70 29.74
N CYS A 523 11.59 -5.61 29.62
CA CYS A 523 11.82 -7.04 29.71
C CYS A 523 11.87 -7.73 28.35
N SER A 524 11.17 -7.26 27.32
CA SER A 524 10.94 -8.07 26.11
C SER A 524 11.99 -7.97 25.01
N LEU A 525 12.90 -7.00 25.05
CA LEU A 525 13.88 -6.80 23.98
C LEU A 525 15.29 -7.19 24.46
N PRO A 526 16.16 -7.68 23.55
CA PRO A 526 17.56 -7.89 23.88
C PRO A 526 18.17 -6.60 24.44
N PRO A 527 19.18 -6.70 25.32
CA PRO A 527 19.95 -5.57 25.81
C PRO A 527 20.87 -5.03 24.71
N ALA A 528 20.33 -4.80 23.52
CA ALA A 528 20.94 -3.91 22.56
C ALA A 528 20.92 -2.51 23.18
N ASP A 529 21.94 -1.72 22.90
CA ASP A 529 22.03 -0.31 23.30
C ASP A 529 21.40 0.54 22.18
N PRO A 530 20.08 0.76 22.14
CA PRO A 530 19.48 1.59 21.10
C PRO A 530 20.00 3.01 21.22
N THR A 531 20.39 3.56 20.09
CA THR A 531 20.74 4.98 19.96
C THR A 531 19.49 5.84 19.75
N SER A 532 18.40 5.25 19.26
CA SER A 532 17.11 5.92 19.08
C SER A 532 15.99 5.21 19.83
N LEU A 533 15.19 5.96 20.58
CA LEU A 533 13.96 5.49 21.23
C LEU A 533 12.76 6.24 20.66
N ILE A 534 11.79 5.50 20.14
CA ILE A 534 10.55 6.01 19.55
C ILE A 534 9.38 5.51 20.38
N ILE A 535 8.51 6.42 20.82
CA ILE A 535 7.32 6.12 21.60
C ILE A 535 6.12 6.79 20.92
N HIS A 536 5.33 6.02 20.17
CA HIS A 536 4.19 6.51 19.41
C HIS A 536 2.84 5.99 19.96
N GLN A 537 1.86 6.89 19.99
CA GLN A 537 0.47 6.63 20.34
C GLN A 537 0.22 6.19 21.79
N SER A 538 -1.05 6.25 22.15
CA SER A 538 -1.51 6.68 23.45
C SER A 538 -1.58 5.58 24.51
N PHE A 539 -0.75 5.67 25.55
CA PHE A 539 -1.00 5.11 26.90
C PHE A 539 -2.32 5.63 27.55
N THR A 540 -3.13 6.39 26.80
CA THR A 540 -4.14 7.32 27.31
C THR A 540 -5.50 6.70 27.62
N ARG A 541 -5.66 5.43 27.28
CA ARG A 541 -6.85 4.61 27.56
C ARG A 541 -6.44 3.20 27.99
N HIS A 542 -5.25 3.05 28.58
CA HIS A 542 -4.92 1.79 29.20
C HIS A 542 -5.78 1.67 30.48
N PRO A 543 -6.41 0.51 30.74
CA PRO A 543 -7.14 0.26 31.99
C PRO A 543 -6.30 0.49 33.26
N TYR A 544 -4.97 0.50 33.15
CA TYR A 544 -4.03 0.63 34.27
C TYR A 544 -3.57 2.07 34.55
N GLY A 545 -4.29 3.07 34.02
CA GLY A 545 -4.01 4.48 34.29
C GLY A 545 -2.83 5.05 33.50
N HIS A 546 -2.17 6.06 34.04
CA HIS A 546 -1.07 6.78 33.38
C HIS A 546 0.27 6.36 34.02
N PRO A 547 1.35 6.12 33.25
CA PRO A 547 2.63 5.81 33.85
C PRO A 547 3.09 6.96 34.77
N SER A 548 3.48 6.59 35.98
CA SER A 548 4.01 7.52 36.98
C SER A 548 5.36 8.09 36.52
N VAL A 549 5.83 9.16 37.17
CA VAL A 549 7.20 9.66 36.95
C VAL A 549 8.22 8.55 37.20
N GLY A 550 8.02 7.72 38.23
CA GLY A 550 8.89 6.58 38.54
C GLY A 550 8.92 5.54 37.42
N GLY A 551 7.77 5.20 36.84
CA GLY A 551 7.69 4.29 35.69
C GLY A 551 8.48 4.82 34.48
N TRP A 552 8.30 6.09 34.12
CA TRP A 552 9.08 6.72 33.04
C TRP A 552 10.58 6.74 33.34
N LYS A 553 10.96 7.00 34.60
CA LYS A 553 12.38 6.94 34.99
C LYS A 553 12.95 5.54 34.80
N ALA A 554 12.24 4.51 35.25
CA ALA A 554 12.66 3.13 35.07
C ALA A 554 12.85 2.80 33.59
N LEU A 555 11.89 3.18 32.73
CA LEU A 555 11.99 3.00 31.28
C LEU A 555 13.25 3.65 30.69
N PHE A 556 13.46 4.94 30.98
CA PHE A 556 14.53 5.69 30.35
C PHE A 556 15.92 5.32 30.89
N VAL A 557 16.02 4.89 32.16
CA VAL A 557 17.28 4.38 32.74
C VAL A 557 17.76 3.12 32.02
N ALA A 558 16.86 2.30 31.49
CA ALA A 558 17.23 1.06 30.81
C ALA A 558 17.86 1.27 29.42
N TYR A 559 17.83 2.48 28.86
CA TYR A 559 18.40 2.77 27.56
C TYR A 559 19.39 3.95 27.63
N PRO A 560 20.51 3.82 28.39
CA PRO A 560 21.43 4.93 28.66
C PRO A 560 22.12 5.48 27.39
N SER A 561 22.21 4.67 26.35
CA SER A 561 22.88 4.95 25.07
C SER A 561 22.03 5.75 24.07
N VAL A 562 20.79 6.08 24.43
CA VAL A 562 19.86 6.83 23.56
C VAL A 562 20.36 8.27 23.35
N THR A 563 20.60 8.61 22.09
CA THR A 563 20.94 9.95 21.61
C THR A 563 19.74 10.66 20.97
N LYS A 564 18.73 9.91 20.52
CA LYS A 564 17.52 10.43 19.88
C LYS A 564 16.25 9.87 20.54
N LEU A 565 15.37 10.76 21.00
CA LEU A 565 14.07 10.42 21.58
C LEU A 565 12.94 11.01 20.72
N ASP A 566 12.02 10.18 20.21
CA ASP A 566 10.79 10.60 19.51
C ASP A 566 9.56 10.22 20.33
N MET A 567 8.75 11.21 20.70
CA MET A 567 7.54 11.06 21.51
C MET A 567 6.34 11.53 20.69
N GLY A 568 5.35 10.68 20.40
CA GLY A 568 4.20 11.05 19.57
C GLY A 568 2.82 10.78 20.16
N ALA A 569 1.86 11.68 19.88
CA ALA A 569 0.42 11.58 20.14
C ALA A 569 0.04 11.37 21.62
N LEU A 570 0.64 12.14 22.52
CA LEU A 570 0.41 12.05 23.97
C LEU A 570 -0.67 13.04 24.46
N LYS A 571 -1.55 12.62 25.39
CA LYS A 571 -2.43 13.56 26.13
C LYS A 571 -1.58 14.43 27.07
N LYS A 572 -2.09 15.61 27.43
CA LYS A 572 -1.41 16.60 28.29
C LYS A 572 -0.91 16.06 29.64
N THR A 573 -1.66 15.18 30.29
CA THR A 573 -1.26 14.58 31.57
C THR A 573 -0.02 13.69 31.45
N PHE A 574 0.18 13.04 30.30
CA PHE A 574 1.35 12.22 30.02
C PHE A 574 2.57 13.08 29.77
N THR A 575 2.38 14.19 29.05
CA THR A 575 3.47 15.08 28.69
C THR A 575 4.20 15.61 29.92
N THR A 576 3.47 15.94 30.99
CA THR A 576 4.06 16.36 32.26
C THR A 576 4.90 15.25 32.95
N ASN A 577 4.41 14.01 33.03
CA ASN A 577 5.09 12.96 33.82
C ASN A 577 6.41 12.51 33.20
N TRP A 578 6.46 12.29 31.89
CA TRP A 578 7.71 11.88 31.24
C TRP A 578 8.71 13.04 31.16
N MET A 579 8.25 14.30 31.03
CA MET A 579 9.14 15.47 31.10
C MET A 579 9.77 15.61 32.48
N LYS A 580 9.00 15.37 33.56
CA LYS A 580 9.54 15.33 34.94
C LYS A 580 10.55 14.21 35.12
N ALA A 581 10.33 13.05 34.52
CA ALA A 581 11.31 11.97 34.51
C ALA A 581 12.59 12.40 33.78
N LEU A 582 12.46 12.97 32.57
CA LEU A 582 13.58 13.43 31.75
C LEU A 582 14.37 14.59 32.37
N ALA A 583 13.81 15.34 33.32
CA ALA A 583 14.52 16.40 34.05
C ALA A 583 15.66 15.87 34.93
N ASP A 584 15.65 14.57 35.24
CA ASP A 584 16.76 13.85 35.83
C ASP A 584 17.86 13.64 34.79
N VAL A 585 19.08 14.07 35.08
CA VAL A 585 20.20 14.00 34.12
C VAL A 585 20.93 12.67 34.11
N SER A 586 20.68 11.83 35.13
CA SER A 586 21.11 10.43 35.08
C SER A 586 20.40 9.67 33.96
N ILE A 587 19.30 10.24 33.46
CA ILE A 587 18.46 9.67 32.42
C ILE A 587 18.85 10.25 31.05
N PHE A 588 19.14 9.35 30.11
CA PHE A 588 19.68 9.66 28.77
C PHE A 588 20.84 10.66 28.81
N PRO A 589 21.99 10.29 29.40
CA PRO A 589 23.14 11.18 29.49
C PRO A 589 23.65 11.64 28.10
N GLN A 590 23.36 10.88 27.05
CA GLN A 590 23.78 11.17 25.67
C GLN A 590 22.68 11.79 24.80
N LEU A 591 21.55 12.24 25.37
CA LEU A 591 20.44 12.75 24.57
C LEU A 591 20.82 14.04 23.81
N GLU A 592 20.88 13.94 22.48
CA GLU A 592 21.19 15.05 21.57
C GLU A 592 19.96 15.55 20.80
N ARG A 593 18.99 14.67 20.54
CA ARG A 593 17.81 15.00 19.74
C ARG A 593 16.51 14.62 20.44
N LEU A 594 15.58 15.56 20.52
CA LEU A 594 14.25 15.37 21.06
C LEU A 594 13.20 15.77 20.03
N ASN A 595 12.31 14.83 19.72
CA ASN A 595 11.26 14.92 18.73
C ASN A 595 9.94 14.74 19.47
N ILE A 596 9.00 15.70 19.38
CA ILE A 596 7.70 15.64 20.06
C ILE A 596 6.57 15.91 19.06
N ARG A 597 5.68 14.94 18.86
CA ARG A 597 4.46 15.07 18.03
C ARG A 597 3.23 15.14 18.93
N GLY A 598 2.39 16.15 18.77
CA GLY A 598 1.05 16.19 19.37
C GLY A 598 0.64 17.56 19.90
N ASP A 599 -0.68 17.74 20.01
CA ASP A 599 -1.30 19.06 20.19
C ASP A 599 -1.36 19.51 21.65
N ASN A 600 -0.91 18.67 22.59
CA ASN A 600 -1.11 18.81 24.04
C ASN A 600 0.21 18.83 24.83
N VAL A 601 1.29 19.35 24.25
CA VAL A 601 2.60 19.46 24.92
C VAL A 601 2.54 20.57 25.98
N ASP A 602 2.85 20.24 27.24
CA ASP A 602 3.03 21.25 28.30
C ASP A 602 4.36 21.98 28.10
N ILE A 603 4.33 23.10 27.37
CA ILE A 603 5.51 23.90 27.04
C ILE A 603 6.20 24.44 28.31
N LYS A 604 5.45 24.72 29.39
CA LYS A 604 6.03 25.23 30.64
C LYS A 604 6.88 24.16 31.32
N GLU A 605 6.38 22.93 31.39
CA GLU A 605 7.15 21.82 31.96
C GLU A 605 8.32 21.43 31.05
N LEU A 606 8.14 21.42 29.72
CA LEU A 606 9.23 21.17 28.77
C LEU A 606 10.38 22.17 28.97
N LYS A 607 10.06 23.47 29.09
CA LYS A 607 11.04 24.53 29.36
C LYS A 607 11.79 24.27 30.67
N LYS A 608 11.07 23.93 31.73
CA LYS A 608 11.66 23.61 33.05
C LYS A 608 12.60 22.40 32.98
N THR A 609 12.19 21.34 32.29
CA THR A 609 12.99 20.14 32.06
C THR A 609 14.29 20.47 31.33
N LEU A 610 14.23 21.22 30.23
CA LEU A 610 15.41 21.59 29.45
C LEU A 610 16.36 22.53 30.22
N ILE A 611 15.83 23.49 31.00
CA ILE A 611 16.65 24.34 31.89
C ILE A 611 17.37 23.50 32.95
N SER A 612 16.67 22.54 33.56
CA SER A 612 17.23 21.63 34.57
C SER A 612 18.36 20.77 34.01
N ARG A 613 18.23 20.26 32.77
CA ARG A 613 19.30 19.49 32.11
C ARG A 613 20.50 20.38 31.76
N LYS A 614 20.23 21.58 31.25
CA LYS A 614 21.26 22.56 30.87
C LYS A 614 22.12 22.98 32.07
N SER A 615 21.51 23.29 33.21
CA SER A 615 22.26 23.73 34.41
C SER A 615 23.24 22.67 34.93
N LYS A 616 23.11 21.44 34.47
CA LYS A 616 23.95 20.29 34.80
C LYS A 616 24.88 19.86 33.64
N GLY A 617 24.98 20.67 32.58
CA GLY A 617 25.91 20.45 31.47
C GLY A 617 25.42 19.54 30.34
N PHE A 618 24.14 19.17 30.33
CA PHE A 618 23.55 18.33 29.28
C PHE A 618 22.83 19.20 28.25
N PHE A 619 23.31 19.18 27.01
CA PHE A 619 22.83 20.05 25.94
C PHE A 619 22.14 19.25 24.84
N LEU A 620 20.94 19.69 24.47
CA LEU A 620 20.22 19.17 23.32
C LEU A 620 20.70 19.91 22.05
N GLN A 621 21.02 19.18 21.00
CA GLN A 621 21.43 19.71 19.69
C GLN A 621 20.25 19.99 18.77
N MET A 622 19.16 19.21 18.89
CA MET A 622 17.98 19.32 18.01
C MET A 622 16.68 19.12 18.78
N LEU A 623 15.70 20.01 18.59
CA LEU A 623 14.34 19.91 19.16
C LEU A 623 13.30 20.10 18.05
N HIS A 624 12.48 19.08 17.81
CA HIS A 624 11.41 19.13 16.80
C HIS A 624 10.05 19.04 17.49
N LEU A 625 9.12 19.95 17.16
CA LEU A 625 7.76 19.98 17.72
C LEU A 625 6.73 19.95 16.58
N TRP A 626 5.92 18.90 16.46
CA TRP A 626 4.90 18.77 15.41
C TRP A 626 3.47 18.85 15.96
N ASP A 627 2.61 19.61 15.29
CA ASP A 627 1.15 19.61 15.49
C ASP A 627 0.51 18.55 14.58
N THR A 628 -0.38 17.74 15.14
CA THR A 628 -1.03 16.61 14.45
C THR A 628 -2.41 16.94 13.90
N THR A 629 -2.95 18.14 14.15
CA THR A 629 -4.31 18.53 13.72
C THR A 629 -4.43 18.90 12.24
N SER A 630 -3.32 19.23 11.55
CA SER A 630 -3.38 19.58 10.13
C SER A 630 -3.20 18.35 9.25
N SER A 631 -4.32 17.78 8.77
CA SER A 631 -4.37 16.72 7.76
C SER A 631 -3.81 17.12 6.38
N ALA A 632 -3.19 18.30 6.25
CA ALA A 632 -2.51 18.73 5.04
C ALA A 632 -1.05 18.24 5.07
N GLN A 633 -0.77 17.18 4.31
CA GLN A 633 0.59 16.93 3.82
C GLN A 633 1.12 18.21 3.14
N SER A 634 2.38 18.54 3.41
CA SER A 634 3.14 19.69 2.89
C SER A 634 2.82 21.06 3.53
N ASN A 635 3.62 21.40 4.55
CA ASN A 635 4.49 22.58 4.54
C ASN A 635 5.17 22.67 5.91
N GLU A 636 6.38 22.14 6.01
CA GLU A 636 7.29 22.49 7.11
C GLU A 636 7.44 24.01 7.14
N ARG A 637 6.98 24.68 8.20
CA ARG A 637 7.26 26.10 8.41
C ARG A 637 8.41 26.25 9.40
N ALA A 638 9.53 26.78 8.93
CA ALA A 638 10.58 27.25 9.82
C ALA A 638 10.03 28.39 10.71
N ILE A 639 10.20 28.30 12.03
CA ILE A 639 9.91 29.43 12.92
C ILE A 639 11.04 30.46 12.79
N PRO A 640 10.72 31.76 12.69
CA PRO A 640 11.72 32.83 12.74
C PRO A 640 12.55 32.76 14.04
N SER A 641 13.87 32.84 13.93
CA SER A 641 14.86 32.75 15.02
C SER A 641 14.58 33.67 16.22
N THR A 642 13.83 34.76 16.02
CA THR A 642 13.44 35.72 17.06
C THR A 642 12.47 35.15 18.10
N CYS A 643 11.54 34.28 17.72
CA CYS A 643 10.61 33.67 18.68
C CYS A 643 11.32 32.61 19.53
N VAL A 644 12.32 31.92 18.98
CA VAL A 644 13.08 30.87 19.68
C VAL A 644 13.91 31.43 20.85
N ASN A 645 14.35 32.69 20.75
CA ASN A 645 15.14 33.39 21.79
C ASN A 645 14.36 33.64 23.09
N GLU A 646 13.04 33.81 23.03
CA GLU A 646 12.20 34.02 24.23
C GLU A 646 11.86 32.72 24.96
N PHE A 647 11.82 31.59 24.23
CA PHE A 647 11.45 30.30 24.80
C PHE A 647 12.65 29.47 25.27
N PHE A 648 13.81 29.57 24.60
CA PHE A 648 14.97 28.69 24.85
C PHE A 648 16.28 29.47 25.01
N THR A 649 16.90 29.34 26.19
CA THR A 649 18.11 30.09 26.56
C THR A 649 19.41 29.52 25.98
N ASN A 650 19.35 28.60 25.00
CA ASN A 650 20.55 27.94 24.44
C ASN A 650 20.57 27.85 22.90
N TRP A 651 20.02 28.87 22.23
CA TRP A 651 19.97 28.98 20.78
C TRP A 651 21.31 28.67 20.07
N ALA A 652 22.44 29.10 20.62
CA ALA A 652 23.76 28.92 19.99
C ALA A 652 24.19 27.45 19.80
N SER A 653 23.56 26.48 20.49
CA SER A 653 23.88 25.05 20.35
C SER A 653 22.84 24.24 19.58
N ILE A 654 21.67 24.84 19.25
CA ILE A 654 20.60 24.15 18.54
C ILE A 654 20.79 24.39 17.04
N LYS A 655 21.08 23.33 16.27
CA LYS A 655 21.42 23.45 14.85
C LYS A 655 20.19 23.59 13.94
N GLU A 656 19.03 23.09 14.35
CA GLU A 656 17.81 23.08 13.54
C GLU A 656 16.54 23.08 14.43
N PHE A 657 15.51 23.84 14.04
CA PHE A 657 14.22 23.95 14.73
C PHE A 657 13.07 24.09 13.72
N VAL A 658 12.11 23.16 13.76
CA VAL A 658 10.96 23.10 12.84
C VAL A 658 9.67 22.96 13.64
N THR A 659 8.64 23.74 13.32
CA THR A 659 7.28 23.56 13.87
C THR A 659 6.22 23.70 12.80
N ASN A 660 5.16 22.89 12.88
CA ASN A 660 3.97 23.10 12.07
C ASN A 660 2.84 23.64 12.93
N GLY A 661 2.25 24.77 12.55
CA GLY A 661 0.84 25.07 12.82
C GLY A 661 0.37 25.42 14.23
N ALA A 662 1.18 25.29 15.29
CA ALA A 662 0.73 25.64 16.63
C ALA A 662 0.20 27.10 16.67
N SER A 663 -1.00 27.28 17.21
CA SER A 663 -1.58 28.59 17.50
C SER A 663 -0.60 29.41 18.35
N ILE A 664 0.09 30.34 17.69
CA ILE A 664 0.95 31.38 18.29
C ILE A 664 0.17 32.24 19.31
N LYS A 665 -1.16 32.12 19.42
CA LYS A 665 -1.96 32.96 20.34
C LYS A 665 -1.81 32.62 21.83
N GLU A 666 -1.29 31.45 22.20
CA GLU A 666 -1.03 31.09 23.62
C GLU A 666 0.45 30.84 23.95
N LEU A 667 1.35 31.06 22.98
CA LEU A 667 2.79 31.20 23.21
C LEU A 667 3.10 32.69 23.39
#